data_AF-A0A951VX85-F1
#
_entry.id   AF-A0A951VX85-F1
#
_cell.length_a   1.000
_cell.length_b   1.000
_cell.length_c   1.000
_cell.angle_alpha   90.00
_cell.angle_beta   90.00
_cell.angle_gamma   90.00
#
_symmetry.space_group_name_H-M   'P 1'
#
loop_
_entity.id
_entity.type
_entity.pdbx_description
1 polymer ?
#
loop_
_entity_poly.entity_id
_entity_poly.type
_entity_poly.pdbx_seq_one_letter_code
_entity_poly.pdbx_strand_id
1 'polypeptide(L)'
;MKIKPILISVILLLVGCQPSQSLQIEILADDENILTLTDLVQNKKEFENRWHKVKLLSRGSFKGQLFIRYTVPSNLSGRYWLTIRNPALEHVDFLPIKHGKPTDIIYDGTDSSSLLRFPSIDVDTNSVQQVYIRVKTRSSYRIPLSLMSDDDRLSQVRIYAVLPATVIGAAIAIIIFYLFLWSRTRDLNSLHLISYIIPIVLYRLLYHGYFVEYFKPNHGGLPYTIIGILFYGATLSLLWWVYREFRPIAFPKSKIGFYATLFFISFYSVLIVLVFFNAYLASKISYLFILPYAGYLSFITIFGLKSKSSSVKWFGWSLLTYPISIILHVAFTKGLSQLNSFADFAIDGSLLIQILMMAYSISDRIHSEIENSAQKLESQVRERTLKLREEVKARAIAQETAEQASKAKTQFLANISHEIRTPMNVILGANELLGENQDLNDDQKQLLLVMKKAGNNLLTIINDLLHTSKLELSQVQLDAQEFATHDWLQNLFTPFELRMQASSVDLRLEVKNLPNYLVGDQARLSQILNNLLSNAIKFTKKGSITVSVDSTKISDSIYQIEFQVIDTGIGIELADQPHLFEPFSISSARTAAEFGGTGLGLSISYSLAKLMGGSLSVESAVDQGSTFTLKLPMAISTEKSATNVKEDQTLPFIKATVLIAEDQPENQFLFERYLKDQVQTIIFANNGQEAIEIFKTSQIDLILMDIRMPVIDGYQALSEIHQLEKSEKLTSIPILALTAHALDSERERLKDAGFTDILTKPIRKIDLILAIAKHLDHKV
;
A
#
# COMPACT_ATOMS: atom_id res chain seq x y z
N MET A 1 -34.10 35.38 -17.81
CA MET A 1 -34.95 36.00 -18.85
C MET A 1 -36.03 35.00 -19.28
N LYS A 2 -37.33 35.37 -19.23
CA LYS A 2 -38.52 34.67 -19.77
C LYS A 2 -38.98 33.28 -19.24
N ILE A 3 -38.71 32.88 -17.98
CA ILE A 3 -39.27 31.60 -17.42
C ILE A 3 -40.63 31.79 -16.71
N LYS A 4 -40.90 32.96 -16.13
CA LYS A 4 -42.15 33.24 -15.38
C LYS A 4 -43.47 33.08 -16.17
N PRO A 5 -43.57 33.47 -17.45
CA PRO A 5 -44.84 33.36 -18.18
C PRO A 5 -45.24 31.89 -18.42
N ILE A 6 -44.27 31.03 -18.75
CA ILE A 6 -44.51 29.62 -19.07
C ILE A 6 -44.98 28.86 -17.83
N LEU A 7 -44.37 29.11 -16.66
CA LEU A 7 -44.76 28.44 -15.42
C LEU A 7 -46.18 28.86 -14.99
N ILE A 8 -46.53 30.13 -15.14
CA ILE A 8 -47.87 30.66 -14.85
C ILE A 8 -48.91 30.09 -15.82
N SER A 9 -48.60 29.99 -17.13
CA SER A 9 -49.47 29.36 -18.13
C SER A 9 -49.68 27.86 -17.90
N VAL A 10 -48.64 27.14 -17.46
CA VAL A 10 -48.72 25.70 -17.10
C VAL A 10 -49.60 25.52 -15.85
N ILE A 11 -49.45 26.38 -14.83
CA ILE A 11 -50.26 26.34 -13.61
C ILE A 11 -51.73 26.70 -13.89
N LEU A 12 -51.99 27.73 -14.71
CA LEU A 12 -53.35 28.15 -15.09
C LEU A 12 -54.11 27.09 -15.92
N LEU A 13 -53.40 26.30 -16.75
CA LEU A 13 -53.96 25.17 -17.49
C LEU A 13 -54.17 23.91 -16.64
N LEU A 14 -53.31 23.67 -15.64
CA LEU A 14 -53.49 22.60 -14.64
C LEU A 14 -54.73 22.86 -13.76
N VAL A 15 -55.06 24.13 -13.50
CA VAL A 15 -56.24 24.56 -12.72
C VAL A 15 -57.54 24.55 -13.55
N GLY A 16 -57.47 24.26 -14.86
CA GLY A 16 -58.66 23.93 -15.65
C GLY A 16 -59.61 25.10 -15.87
N CYS A 17 -59.10 26.30 -16.13
CA CYS A 17 -59.93 27.41 -16.58
C CYS A 17 -59.93 27.50 -18.11
N GLN A 18 -60.90 26.83 -18.74
CA GLN A 18 -61.68 27.37 -19.85
C GLN A 18 -62.87 26.42 -20.06
N PRO A 19 -64.09 26.80 -19.63
CA PRO A 19 -65.29 26.12 -20.10
C PRO A 19 -65.34 26.36 -21.61
N SER A 20 -65.33 25.30 -22.41
CA SER A 20 -65.69 25.41 -23.82
C SER A 20 -67.05 26.10 -23.87
N GLN A 21 -67.10 27.30 -24.47
CA GLN A 21 -68.34 27.97 -24.86
C GLN A 21 -69.31 26.91 -25.37
N SER A 22 -70.58 26.92 -24.94
CA SER A 22 -71.59 25.91 -25.27
C SER A 22 -71.57 25.59 -26.76
N LEU A 23 -70.83 24.54 -27.12
CA LEU A 23 -70.61 24.16 -28.51
C LEU A 23 -71.97 23.65 -29.02
N GLN A 24 -72.56 24.34 -30.00
CA GLN A 24 -73.76 23.86 -30.69
C GLN A 24 -73.35 22.69 -31.59
N ILE A 25 -73.18 21.52 -30.98
CA ILE A 25 -72.80 20.28 -31.64
C ILE A 25 -74.04 19.42 -31.80
N GLU A 26 -74.27 18.98 -33.03
CA GLU A 26 -75.16 17.88 -33.30
C GLU A 26 -74.35 16.68 -33.78
N ILE A 27 -74.50 15.56 -33.08
CA ILE A 27 -73.87 14.28 -33.42
C ILE A 27 -74.92 13.39 -34.06
N LEU A 28 -74.58 12.88 -35.23
CA LEU A 28 -75.43 12.08 -36.09
C LEU A 28 -74.67 10.80 -36.44
N ALA A 29 -75.35 9.67 -36.42
CA ALA A 29 -74.75 8.36 -36.65
C ALA A 29 -75.27 7.75 -37.96
N ASP A 30 -74.36 7.16 -38.74
CA ASP A 30 -74.65 6.25 -39.84
C ASP A 30 -74.17 4.84 -39.47
N ASP A 31 -75.12 3.98 -39.13
CA ASP A 31 -74.88 2.59 -38.73
C ASP A 31 -74.51 1.69 -39.92
N GLU A 32 -74.91 2.05 -41.15
CA GLU A 32 -74.75 1.22 -42.34
C GLU A 32 -73.44 1.50 -43.09
N ASN A 33 -72.71 2.57 -42.73
CA ASN A 33 -71.45 3.02 -43.37
C ASN A 33 -71.58 3.36 -44.87
N ILE A 34 -72.78 3.66 -45.35
CA ILE A 34 -73.06 3.84 -46.78
C ILE A 34 -72.77 5.28 -47.21
N LEU A 35 -72.90 6.24 -46.30
CA LEU A 35 -72.91 7.67 -46.64
C LEU A 35 -71.51 8.31 -46.65
N THR A 36 -71.33 9.27 -47.54
CA THR A 36 -70.13 10.08 -47.69
C THR A 36 -70.46 11.57 -47.53
N LEU A 37 -69.45 12.41 -47.24
CA LEU A 37 -69.65 13.87 -47.21
C LEU A 37 -70.06 14.42 -48.59
N THR A 38 -69.80 13.70 -49.68
CA THR A 38 -70.29 14.01 -51.02
C THR A 38 -71.82 13.84 -51.17
N ASP A 39 -72.44 12.88 -50.46
CA ASP A 39 -73.89 12.67 -50.50
C ASP A 39 -74.67 13.81 -49.82
N LEU A 40 -74.07 14.42 -48.77
CA LEU A 40 -74.58 15.63 -48.12
C LEU A 40 -74.65 16.82 -49.08
N VAL A 41 -73.66 16.94 -49.97
CA VAL A 41 -73.56 18.02 -50.96
C VAL A 41 -74.60 17.85 -52.08
N GLN A 42 -74.91 16.61 -52.46
CA GLN A 42 -75.78 16.30 -53.59
C GLN A 42 -77.28 16.20 -53.22
N ASN A 43 -77.64 15.66 -52.05
CA ASN A 43 -79.05 15.53 -51.65
C ASN A 43 -79.28 15.66 -50.12
N LYS A 44 -79.27 16.92 -49.63
CA LYS A 44 -79.41 17.24 -48.20
C LYS A 44 -80.65 16.64 -47.51
N LYS A 45 -81.80 16.59 -48.20
CA LYS A 45 -83.05 16.06 -47.62
C LYS A 45 -83.00 14.55 -47.41
N GLU A 46 -82.45 13.83 -48.38
CA GLU A 46 -82.28 12.38 -48.27
C GLU A 46 -81.21 12.01 -47.23
N PHE A 47 -80.16 12.83 -47.14
CA PHE A 47 -79.12 12.73 -46.13
C PHE A 47 -79.67 12.97 -44.70
N GLU A 48 -80.49 14.01 -44.49
CA GLU A 48 -81.10 14.33 -43.18
C GLU A 48 -82.18 13.32 -42.75
N ASN A 49 -82.89 12.68 -43.69
CA ASN A 49 -83.96 11.72 -43.41
C ASN A 49 -83.45 10.32 -43.00
N ARG A 50 -82.21 9.95 -43.33
CA ARG A 50 -81.62 8.63 -43.01
C ARG A 50 -80.99 8.57 -41.61
N TRP A 51 -81.11 9.63 -40.81
CA TRP A 51 -80.40 9.79 -39.54
C TRP A 51 -81.24 9.55 -38.29
N HIS A 52 -80.54 9.22 -37.20
CA HIS A 52 -81.06 9.40 -35.85
C HIS A 52 -80.08 10.20 -34.99
N LYS A 53 -80.60 11.08 -34.13
CA LYS A 53 -79.79 11.90 -33.23
C LYS A 53 -79.24 11.03 -32.10
N VAL A 54 -77.91 10.98 -31.96
CA VAL A 54 -77.26 10.22 -30.89
C VAL A 54 -76.85 11.17 -29.76
N LYS A 55 -77.29 10.89 -28.53
CA LYS A 55 -76.76 11.60 -27.34
C LYS A 55 -75.28 11.23 -27.20
N LEU A 56 -74.44 12.24 -26.91
CA LEU A 56 -72.99 12.13 -26.70
C LEU A 56 -72.60 10.72 -26.23
N LEU A 57 -71.91 9.98 -27.09
CA LEU A 57 -71.42 8.62 -26.82
C LEU A 57 -70.58 8.68 -25.55
N SER A 58 -71.19 8.35 -24.42
CA SER A 58 -70.51 8.22 -23.13
C SER A 58 -70.31 6.75 -22.77
N ARG A 59 -70.92 5.81 -23.51
CA ARG A 59 -70.87 4.38 -23.23
C ARG A 59 -71.05 3.52 -24.49
N GLY A 60 -69.96 3.26 -25.22
CA GLY A 60 -69.95 2.21 -26.25
C GLY A 60 -68.93 2.41 -27.35
N SER A 61 -68.45 1.31 -27.95
CA SER A 61 -67.75 1.35 -29.24
C SER A 61 -68.80 1.49 -30.34
N PHE A 62 -68.81 2.61 -31.04
CA PHE A 62 -69.64 2.77 -32.23
C PHE A 62 -68.97 2.04 -33.41
N LYS A 63 -69.71 1.14 -34.08
CA LYS A 63 -69.29 0.51 -35.34
C LYS A 63 -70.06 1.22 -36.46
N GLY A 64 -69.49 2.30 -37.00
CA GLY A 64 -70.14 3.10 -38.03
C GLY A 64 -69.37 4.39 -38.35
N GLN A 65 -69.96 5.24 -39.17
CA GLN A 65 -69.47 6.60 -39.44
C GLN A 65 -70.22 7.61 -38.56
N LEU A 66 -69.47 8.48 -37.89
CA LEU A 66 -70.04 9.57 -37.11
C LEU A 66 -69.97 10.86 -37.92
N PHE A 67 -71.10 11.51 -38.08
CA PHE A 67 -71.20 12.83 -38.67
C PHE A 67 -71.43 13.83 -37.55
N ILE A 68 -70.57 14.84 -37.47
CA ILE A 68 -70.67 15.90 -36.48
C ILE A 68 -70.93 17.19 -37.22
N ARG A 69 -72.08 17.80 -36.95
CA ARG A 69 -72.40 19.15 -37.42
C ARG A 69 -72.01 20.14 -36.34
N TYR A 70 -71.06 21.01 -36.68
CA TYR A 70 -70.59 22.07 -35.80
C TYR A 70 -70.96 23.44 -36.38
N THR A 71 -71.72 24.23 -35.61
CA THR A 71 -72.02 25.62 -35.96
C THR A 71 -70.96 26.54 -35.36
N VAL A 72 -70.28 27.32 -36.20
CA VAL A 72 -69.23 28.24 -35.78
C VAL A 72 -69.89 29.46 -35.12
N PRO A 73 -69.50 29.85 -33.89
CA PRO A 73 -70.08 31.02 -33.23
C PRO A 73 -69.78 32.32 -34.01
N SER A 74 -70.82 33.13 -34.25
CA SER A 74 -70.73 34.37 -35.02
C SER A 74 -70.11 35.56 -34.29
N ASN A 75 -69.73 35.39 -33.01
CA ASN A 75 -69.15 36.42 -32.14
C ASN A 75 -67.62 36.37 -32.06
N LEU A 76 -66.98 35.48 -32.83
CA LEU A 76 -65.53 35.30 -32.83
C LEU A 76 -64.91 36.07 -34.00
N SER A 77 -63.79 36.76 -33.76
CA SER A 77 -63.05 37.50 -34.79
C SER A 77 -61.62 36.97 -34.90
N GLY A 78 -61.19 36.61 -36.12
CA GLY A 78 -59.85 36.07 -36.39
C GLY A 78 -59.85 34.63 -36.87
N ARG A 79 -58.67 34.01 -36.96
CA ARG A 79 -58.51 32.61 -37.37
C ARG A 79 -58.64 31.67 -36.18
N TYR A 80 -59.52 30.68 -36.32
CA TYR A 80 -59.73 29.64 -35.34
C TYR A 80 -59.51 28.27 -35.96
N TRP A 81 -59.04 27.33 -35.16
CA TRP A 81 -58.83 25.96 -35.56
C TRP A 81 -59.83 25.06 -34.86
N LEU A 82 -60.56 24.28 -35.65
CA LEU A 82 -61.40 23.21 -35.15
C LEU A 82 -60.57 21.92 -35.15
N THR A 83 -60.22 21.47 -33.95
CA THR A 83 -59.29 20.35 -33.75
C THR A 83 -59.99 19.21 -33.02
N ILE A 84 -59.71 17.98 -33.43
CA ILE A 84 -60.10 16.78 -32.71
C ILE A 84 -58.91 16.28 -31.89
N ARG A 85 -59.01 16.33 -30.56
CA ARG A 85 -57.91 15.94 -29.65
C ARG A 85 -57.78 14.42 -29.50
N ASN A 86 -57.58 13.73 -30.61
CA ASN A 86 -57.23 12.32 -30.68
C ASN A 86 -56.36 12.06 -31.92
N PRO A 87 -55.04 11.84 -31.76
CA PRO A 87 -54.12 11.67 -32.88
C PRO A 87 -54.26 10.30 -33.57
N ALA A 88 -54.99 9.36 -32.96
CA ALA A 88 -55.11 7.99 -33.44
C ALA A 88 -56.34 7.77 -34.37
N LEU A 89 -57.08 8.82 -34.73
CA LEU A 89 -58.25 8.64 -35.59
C LEU A 89 -57.82 8.27 -37.02
N GLU A 90 -58.33 7.15 -37.52
CA GLU A 90 -57.97 6.55 -38.82
C GLU A 90 -58.39 7.45 -39.98
N HIS A 91 -59.66 7.89 -40.02
CA HIS A 91 -60.16 8.82 -41.02
C HIS A 91 -61.01 9.93 -40.39
N VAL A 92 -60.63 11.17 -40.67
CA VAL A 92 -61.36 12.37 -40.30
C VAL A 92 -61.49 13.24 -41.54
N ASP A 93 -62.71 13.46 -41.99
CA ASP A 93 -62.96 14.33 -43.13
C ASP A 93 -63.72 15.56 -42.65
N PHE A 94 -63.27 16.73 -43.11
CA PHE A 94 -63.90 18.00 -42.81
C PHE A 94 -64.51 18.58 -44.09
N LEU A 95 -65.78 18.99 -44.02
CA LEU A 95 -66.48 19.73 -45.06
C LEU A 95 -66.95 21.08 -44.48
N PRO A 96 -66.22 22.18 -44.71
CA PRO A 96 -66.68 23.50 -44.34
C PRO A 96 -67.78 23.98 -45.29
N ILE A 97 -68.72 24.77 -44.75
CA ILE A 97 -69.77 25.46 -45.48
C ILE A 97 -69.53 26.96 -45.35
N LYS A 98 -69.24 27.60 -46.50
CA LYS A 98 -69.02 29.04 -46.61
C LYS A 98 -70.20 29.70 -47.31
N HIS A 99 -70.81 30.71 -46.67
CA HIS A 99 -72.01 31.41 -47.18
C HIS A 99 -73.14 30.46 -47.66
N GLY A 100 -73.38 29.36 -46.93
CA GLY A 100 -74.40 28.37 -47.27
C GLY A 100 -74.06 27.40 -48.41
N LYS A 101 -72.85 27.45 -48.98
CA LYS A 101 -72.38 26.51 -50.02
C LYS A 101 -71.26 25.61 -49.49
N PRO A 102 -71.26 24.31 -49.81
CA PRO A 102 -70.17 23.41 -49.46
C PRO A 102 -68.90 23.73 -50.25
N THR A 103 -67.74 23.58 -49.61
CA THR A 103 -66.41 23.72 -50.26
C THR A 103 -65.74 22.35 -50.45
N ASP A 104 -64.45 22.32 -50.78
CA ASP A 104 -63.68 21.08 -50.87
C ASP A 104 -63.62 20.32 -49.54
N ILE A 105 -63.64 18.99 -49.63
CA ILE A 105 -63.47 18.08 -48.51
C ILE A 105 -61.98 18.02 -48.15
N ILE A 106 -61.66 18.27 -46.89
CA ILE A 106 -60.31 18.15 -46.35
C ILE A 106 -60.19 16.81 -45.64
N TYR A 107 -59.25 15.99 -46.08
CA TYR A 107 -58.97 14.67 -45.49
C TYR A 107 -57.83 14.78 -44.48
N ASP A 108 -58.04 14.28 -43.27
CA ASP A 108 -57.09 14.27 -42.16
C ASP A 108 -57.19 12.95 -41.36
N GLY A 109 -56.30 12.73 -40.39
CA GLY A 109 -56.19 11.48 -39.62
C GLY A 109 -54.90 10.71 -39.93
N THR A 110 -54.73 9.53 -39.32
CA THR A 110 -53.47 8.75 -39.43
C THR A 110 -53.19 8.23 -40.83
N ASP A 111 -54.21 8.10 -41.68
CA ASP A 111 -54.06 7.65 -43.07
C ASP A 111 -53.83 8.81 -44.06
N SER A 112 -53.88 10.06 -43.59
CA SER A 112 -53.68 11.26 -44.40
C SER A 112 -52.22 11.70 -44.49
N SER A 113 -51.88 12.55 -45.46
CA SER A 113 -50.55 13.19 -45.57
C SER A 113 -50.39 14.46 -44.71
N SER A 114 -51.26 14.66 -43.73
CA SER A 114 -51.26 15.86 -42.87
C SER A 114 -50.07 15.86 -41.90
N LEU A 115 -49.37 17.00 -41.79
CA LEU A 115 -48.26 17.24 -40.85
C LEU A 115 -48.74 17.63 -39.43
N LEU A 116 -50.06 17.64 -39.20
CA LEU A 116 -50.64 18.11 -37.95
C LEU A 116 -50.81 16.95 -36.98
N ARG A 117 -50.26 17.12 -35.77
CA ARG A 117 -50.32 16.14 -34.67
C ARG A 117 -51.75 15.70 -34.31
N PHE A 118 -52.74 16.55 -34.55
CA PHE A 118 -54.15 16.29 -34.30
C PHE A 118 -54.96 16.67 -35.55
N PRO A 119 -55.99 15.90 -35.93
CA PRO A 119 -56.84 16.24 -37.06
C PRO A 119 -57.46 17.62 -36.85
N SER A 120 -57.22 18.56 -37.76
CA SER A 120 -57.66 19.95 -37.58
C SER A 120 -57.90 20.70 -38.88
N ILE A 121 -58.82 21.66 -38.82
CA ILE A 121 -59.18 22.53 -39.93
C ILE A 121 -59.17 24.01 -39.52
N ASP A 122 -58.67 24.87 -40.40
CA ASP A 122 -58.77 26.32 -40.28
C ASP A 122 -60.23 26.76 -40.57
N VAL A 123 -60.84 27.38 -39.57
CA VAL A 123 -62.19 27.92 -39.58
C VAL A 123 -62.08 29.43 -39.48
N ASP A 124 -62.15 30.09 -40.64
CA ASP A 124 -62.29 31.54 -40.72
C ASP A 124 -63.71 31.94 -40.29
N THR A 125 -63.80 32.62 -39.14
CA THR A 125 -65.08 32.97 -38.50
C THR A 125 -65.88 34.01 -39.29
N ASN A 126 -65.26 34.66 -40.28
CA ASN A 126 -65.93 35.62 -41.16
C ASN A 126 -66.64 34.95 -42.34
N SER A 127 -66.25 33.72 -42.73
CA SER A 127 -66.74 33.07 -43.95
C SER A 127 -67.38 31.70 -43.72
N VAL A 128 -66.90 30.92 -42.77
CA VAL A 128 -67.39 29.56 -42.47
C VAL A 128 -68.49 29.64 -41.41
N GLN A 129 -69.72 29.24 -41.77
CA GLN A 129 -70.86 29.23 -40.83
C GLN A 129 -71.08 27.86 -40.18
N GLN A 130 -70.78 26.78 -40.91
CA GLN A 130 -70.97 25.40 -40.44
C GLN A 130 -69.83 24.51 -40.93
N VAL A 131 -69.46 23.51 -40.13
CA VAL A 131 -68.50 22.47 -40.51
C VAL A 131 -69.16 21.11 -40.27
N TYR A 132 -69.18 20.27 -41.30
CA TYR A 132 -69.55 18.86 -41.20
C TYR A 132 -68.29 18.03 -41.09
N ILE A 133 -68.23 17.17 -40.08
CA ILE A 133 -67.07 16.36 -39.79
C ILE A 133 -67.49 14.90 -39.88
N ARG A 134 -66.86 14.13 -40.74
CA ARG A 134 -67.03 12.68 -40.80
C ARG A 134 -65.88 12.02 -40.08
N VAL A 135 -66.18 11.27 -39.03
CA VAL A 135 -65.19 10.45 -38.31
C VAL A 135 -65.54 8.99 -38.54
N LYS A 136 -64.66 8.28 -39.26
CA LYS A 136 -64.74 6.83 -39.38
C LYS A 136 -63.75 6.23 -38.41
N THR A 137 -64.27 5.51 -37.43
CA THR A 137 -63.43 4.95 -36.37
C THR A 137 -63.94 3.59 -35.95
N ARG A 138 -63.01 2.65 -35.82
CA ARG A 138 -63.27 1.32 -35.25
C ARG A 138 -63.34 1.36 -33.72
N SER A 139 -62.93 2.48 -33.11
CA SER A 139 -62.78 2.62 -31.67
C SER A 139 -62.69 4.08 -31.24
N SER A 140 -63.83 4.72 -30.96
CA SER A 140 -63.81 5.96 -30.18
C SER A 140 -64.93 5.97 -29.16
N TYR A 141 -64.55 6.22 -27.90
CA TYR A 141 -65.50 6.40 -26.80
C TYR A 141 -65.84 7.88 -26.57
N ARG A 142 -65.06 8.84 -27.13
CA ARG A 142 -65.35 10.29 -27.19
C ARG A 142 -64.58 10.93 -28.37
N ILE A 143 -65.19 11.90 -29.05
CA ILE A 143 -64.54 12.75 -30.07
C ILE A 143 -64.43 14.16 -29.48
N PRO A 144 -63.35 14.47 -28.74
CA PRO A 144 -63.18 15.77 -28.09
C PRO A 144 -62.86 16.85 -29.12
N LEU A 145 -63.90 17.51 -29.63
CA LEU A 145 -63.80 18.68 -30.47
C LEU A 145 -63.45 19.91 -29.64
N SER A 146 -62.48 20.68 -30.11
CA SER A 146 -62.11 21.97 -29.53
C SER A 146 -61.96 23.01 -30.65
N LEU A 147 -62.61 24.16 -30.48
CA LEU A 147 -62.36 25.34 -31.30
C LEU A 147 -61.36 26.23 -30.55
N MET A 148 -60.25 26.59 -31.17
CA MET A 148 -59.15 27.32 -30.51
C MET A 148 -58.66 28.45 -31.41
N SER A 149 -58.33 29.60 -30.85
CA SER A 149 -57.64 30.65 -31.62
C SER A 149 -56.24 30.17 -32.03
N ASP A 150 -55.64 30.79 -33.04
CA ASP A 150 -54.28 30.41 -33.47
C ASP A 150 -53.24 30.60 -32.34
N ASP A 151 -53.38 31.65 -31.53
CA ASP A 151 -52.54 31.91 -30.35
C ASP A 151 -52.73 30.87 -29.24
N ASP A 152 -53.98 30.47 -28.95
CA ASP A 152 -54.29 29.42 -27.98
C ASP A 152 -53.77 28.06 -28.45
N ARG A 153 -53.88 27.77 -29.74
CA ARG A 153 -53.36 26.55 -30.36
C ARG A 153 -51.85 26.48 -30.23
N LEU A 154 -51.13 27.54 -30.61
CA LEU A 154 -49.66 27.58 -30.49
C LEU A 154 -49.20 27.43 -29.04
N SER A 155 -49.92 28.07 -28.10
CA SER A 155 -49.64 27.95 -26.67
C SER A 155 -49.88 26.52 -26.15
N GLN A 156 -50.99 25.89 -26.55
CA GLN A 156 -51.31 24.52 -26.19
C GLN A 156 -50.29 23.54 -26.78
N VAL A 157 -49.94 23.67 -28.06
CA VAL A 157 -48.93 22.81 -28.72
C VAL A 157 -47.59 22.88 -27.99
N ARG A 158 -47.14 24.08 -27.60
CA ARG A 158 -45.90 24.23 -26.80
C ARG A 158 -45.99 23.49 -25.47
N ILE A 159 -47.08 23.64 -24.72
CA ILE A 159 -47.25 23.00 -23.40
C ILE A 159 -47.33 21.47 -23.54
N TYR A 160 -48.09 20.97 -24.50
CA TYR A 160 -48.21 19.54 -24.81
C TYR A 160 -46.96 18.93 -25.46
N ALA A 161 -46.01 19.75 -25.90
CA ALA A 161 -44.69 19.30 -26.34
C ALA A 161 -43.69 19.24 -25.16
N VAL A 162 -43.68 20.27 -24.30
CA VAL A 162 -42.67 20.42 -23.24
C VAL A 162 -42.71 19.30 -22.20
N LEU A 163 -43.88 18.95 -21.66
CA LEU A 163 -43.93 17.97 -20.57
C LEU A 163 -43.52 16.57 -21.02
N PRO A 164 -44.08 15.99 -22.10
CA PRO A 164 -43.61 14.72 -22.62
C PRO A 164 -42.12 14.76 -22.99
N ALA A 165 -41.65 15.83 -23.64
CA ALA A 165 -40.23 15.97 -23.99
C ALA A 165 -39.32 15.99 -22.76
N THR A 166 -39.76 16.60 -21.65
CA THR A 166 -39.02 16.62 -20.38
C THR A 166 -38.93 15.21 -19.78
N VAL A 167 -40.04 14.46 -19.78
CA VAL A 167 -40.07 13.08 -19.28
C VAL A 167 -39.19 12.17 -20.13
N ILE A 168 -39.27 12.31 -21.45
CA ILE A 168 -38.42 11.55 -22.39
C ILE A 168 -36.94 11.90 -22.20
N GLY A 169 -36.61 13.18 -22.10
CA GLY A 169 -35.24 13.63 -21.86
C GLY A 169 -34.67 13.10 -20.55
N ALA A 170 -35.45 13.15 -19.46
CA ALA A 170 -35.09 12.57 -18.18
C ALA A 170 -34.89 11.05 -18.28
N ALA A 171 -35.77 10.35 -18.99
CA ALA A 171 -35.68 8.91 -19.16
C ALA A 171 -34.43 8.49 -19.96
N ILE A 172 -34.07 9.23 -21.02
CA ILE A 172 -32.84 9.00 -21.80
C ILE A 172 -31.60 9.21 -20.91
N ALA A 173 -31.57 10.31 -20.13
CA ALA A 173 -30.49 10.57 -19.19
C ALA A 173 -30.33 9.44 -18.17
N ILE A 174 -31.44 8.92 -17.64
CA ILE A 174 -31.46 7.78 -16.72
C ILE A 174 -30.97 6.51 -17.41
N ILE A 175 -31.41 6.22 -18.65
CA ILE A 175 -30.90 5.05 -19.40
C ILE A 175 -29.37 5.12 -19.55
N ILE A 176 -28.82 6.26 -19.97
CA ILE A 176 -27.38 6.44 -20.15
C ILE A 176 -26.65 6.25 -18.81
N PHE A 177 -27.16 6.89 -17.74
CA PHE A 177 -26.58 6.78 -16.41
C PHE A 177 -26.58 5.32 -15.91
N TYR A 178 -27.70 4.60 -16.02
CA TYR A 178 -27.78 3.22 -15.55
C TYR A 178 -27.05 2.22 -16.45
N LEU A 179 -26.84 2.55 -17.74
CA LEU A 179 -25.99 1.74 -18.62
C LEU A 179 -24.52 1.87 -18.20
N PHE A 180 -24.08 3.09 -17.90
CA PHE A 180 -22.76 3.33 -17.33
C PHE A 180 -22.60 2.68 -15.95
N LEU A 181 -23.60 2.82 -15.09
CA LEU A 181 -23.60 2.21 -13.76
C LEU A 181 -23.50 0.69 -13.86
N TRP A 182 -24.30 0.05 -14.73
CA TRP A 182 -24.20 -1.37 -15.00
C TRP A 182 -22.82 -1.79 -15.49
N SER A 183 -22.18 -1.02 -16.38
CA SER A 183 -20.82 -1.30 -16.83
C SER A 183 -19.80 -1.35 -15.68
N ARG A 184 -20.05 -0.60 -14.58
CA ARG A 184 -19.17 -0.51 -13.41
C ARG A 184 -19.54 -1.50 -12.30
N THR A 185 -20.82 -1.62 -11.97
CA THR A 185 -21.29 -2.43 -10.83
C THR A 185 -21.66 -3.86 -11.24
N ARG A 186 -21.92 -4.10 -12.54
CA ARG A 186 -22.53 -5.33 -13.07
C ARG A 186 -23.85 -5.70 -12.38
N ASP A 187 -24.50 -4.73 -11.74
CA ASP A 187 -25.79 -4.94 -11.09
C ASP A 187 -26.89 -5.14 -12.15
N LEU A 188 -27.50 -6.31 -12.11
CA LEU A 188 -28.53 -6.68 -13.09
C LEU A 188 -29.83 -5.89 -12.92
N ASN A 189 -30.11 -5.26 -11.76
CA ASN A 189 -31.30 -4.42 -11.58
C ASN A 189 -31.25 -3.15 -12.43
N SER A 190 -30.04 -2.64 -12.68
CA SER A 190 -29.80 -1.55 -13.63
C SER A 190 -30.27 -1.93 -15.06
N LEU A 191 -30.06 -3.18 -15.49
CA LEU A 191 -30.56 -3.65 -16.79
C LEU A 191 -32.09 -3.79 -16.81
N HIS A 192 -32.72 -4.23 -15.72
CA HIS A 192 -34.19 -4.32 -15.62
C HIS A 192 -34.86 -2.96 -15.72
N LEU A 193 -34.26 -1.94 -15.11
CA LEU A 193 -34.73 -0.57 -15.24
C LEU A 193 -34.64 -0.11 -16.71
N ILE A 194 -33.51 -0.36 -17.37
CA ILE A 194 -33.34 0.02 -18.79
C ILE A 194 -34.32 -0.73 -19.70
N SER A 195 -34.47 -2.04 -19.51
CA SER A 195 -35.40 -2.87 -20.31
C SER A 195 -36.87 -2.51 -20.07
N TYR A 196 -37.19 -1.89 -18.94
CA TYR A 196 -38.50 -1.31 -18.66
C TYR A 196 -38.67 0.07 -19.32
N ILE A 197 -37.69 0.98 -19.14
CA ILE A 197 -37.78 2.38 -19.61
C ILE A 197 -37.84 2.47 -21.14
N ILE A 198 -37.00 1.72 -21.86
CA ILE A 198 -36.93 1.82 -23.34
C ILE A 198 -38.31 1.59 -23.98
N PRO A 199 -38.98 0.44 -23.78
CA PRO A 199 -40.27 0.19 -24.42
C PRO A 199 -41.37 1.12 -23.91
N ILE A 200 -41.40 1.51 -22.63
CA ILE A 200 -42.45 2.41 -22.13
C ILE A 200 -42.30 3.82 -22.69
N VAL A 201 -41.08 4.33 -22.82
CA VAL A 201 -40.81 5.66 -23.41
C VAL A 201 -41.11 5.67 -24.90
N LEU A 202 -40.73 4.62 -25.64
CA LEU A 202 -41.07 4.47 -27.05
C LEU A 202 -42.60 4.39 -27.25
N TYR A 203 -43.29 3.64 -26.39
CA TYR A 203 -44.76 3.61 -26.36
C TYR A 203 -45.34 5.02 -26.15
N ARG A 204 -44.81 5.81 -25.20
CA ARG A 204 -45.27 7.19 -24.96
C ARG A 204 -44.98 8.11 -26.15
N LEU A 205 -43.82 7.99 -26.79
CA LEU A 205 -43.47 8.75 -27.98
C LEU A 205 -44.46 8.48 -29.13
N LEU A 206 -44.81 7.21 -29.35
CA LEU A 206 -45.82 6.81 -30.34
C LEU A 206 -47.23 7.29 -29.95
N TYR A 207 -47.62 7.13 -28.68
CA TYR A 207 -48.93 7.59 -28.18
C TYR A 207 -49.12 9.10 -28.38
N HIS A 208 -48.04 9.87 -28.18
CA HIS A 208 -48.04 11.30 -28.40
C HIS A 208 -48.00 11.71 -29.87
N GLY A 209 -47.82 10.77 -30.81
CA GLY A 209 -47.84 11.03 -32.24
C GLY A 209 -46.47 11.36 -32.87
N TYR A 210 -45.38 11.39 -32.10
CA TYR A 210 -44.06 11.83 -32.59
C TYR A 210 -43.45 10.94 -33.69
N PHE A 211 -43.91 9.69 -33.80
CA PHE A 211 -43.41 8.74 -34.79
C PHE A 211 -44.45 8.29 -35.81
N VAL A 212 -45.70 8.76 -35.70
CA VAL A 212 -46.82 8.26 -36.53
C VAL A 212 -46.56 8.52 -38.03
N GLU A 213 -45.95 9.66 -38.36
CA GLU A 213 -45.59 10.04 -39.74
C GLU A 213 -44.58 9.09 -40.42
N TYR A 214 -43.74 8.39 -39.65
CA TYR A 214 -42.77 7.43 -40.20
C TYR A 214 -43.40 6.10 -40.61
N PHE A 215 -44.61 5.82 -40.14
CA PHE A 215 -45.37 4.63 -40.50
C PHE A 215 -46.34 4.97 -41.63
N LYS A 216 -45.90 4.77 -42.89
CA LYS A 216 -46.68 5.10 -44.09
C LYS A 216 -48.10 4.50 -44.06
N PRO A 217 -49.10 5.20 -44.64
CA PRO A 217 -50.55 4.89 -44.51
C PRO A 217 -51.04 3.59 -45.17
N ASN A 218 -50.20 2.88 -45.94
CA ASN A 218 -50.63 1.65 -46.65
C ASN A 218 -50.83 0.43 -45.74
N HIS A 219 -50.59 0.55 -44.42
CA HIS A 219 -50.77 -0.51 -43.44
C HIS A 219 -51.61 -0.03 -42.25
N GLY A 220 -52.92 0.15 -42.46
CA GLY A 220 -53.92 0.70 -41.52
C GLY A 220 -54.15 -0.09 -40.21
N GLY A 221 -53.08 -0.35 -39.48
CA GLY A 221 -53.05 -1.11 -38.22
C GLY A 221 -51.64 -1.26 -37.62
N LEU A 222 -50.58 -1.05 -38.40
CA LEU A 222 -49.19 -1.20 -37.97
C LEU A 222 -48.82 -0.35 -36.74
N PRO A 223 -49.23 0.95 -36.63
CA PRO A 223 -48.95 1.75 -35.44
C PRO A 223 -49.55 1.14 -34.16
N TYR A 224 -50.78 0.61 -34.23
CA TYR A 224 -51.45 -0.03 -33.10
C TYR A 224 -50.77 -1.32 -32.67
N THR A 225 -50.29 -2.11 -33.65
CA THR A 225 -49.50 -3.32 -33.38
C THR A 225 -48.21 -2.97 -32.64
N ILE A 226 -47.47 -1.95 -33.09
CA ILE A 226 -46.22 -1.50 -32.45
C ILE A 226 -46.49 -0.94 -31.04
N ILE A 227 -47.52 -0.11 -30.89
CA ILE A 227 -47.96 0.42 -29.59
C ILE A 227 -48.25 -0.71 -28.61
N GLY A 228 -48.99 -1.74 -29.04
CA GLY A 228 -49.27 -2.92 -28.23
C GLY A 228 -48.01 -3.68 -27.83
N ILE A 229 -47.12 -3.96 -28.79
CA ILE A 229 -45.84 -4.66 -28.52
C ILE A 229 -45.01 -3.93 -27.48
N LEU A 230 -44.85 -2.61 -27.62
CA LEU A 230 -44.06 -1.80 -26.70
C LEU A 230 -44.71 -1.72 -25.30
N PHE A 231 -46.02 -1.50 -25.23
CA PHE A 231 -46.72 -1.44 -23.95
C PHE A 231 -46.67 -2.78 -23.19
N TYR A 232 -46.97 -3.89 -23.86
CA TYR A 232 -46.90 -5.22 -23.25
C TYR A 232 -45.46 -5.65 -22.97
N GLY A 233 -44.51 -5.29 -23.82
CA GLY A 233 -43.08 -5.51 -23.59
C GLY A 233 -42.58 -4.81 -22.33
N ALA A 234 -42.95 -3.54 -22.13
CA ALA A 234 -42.64 -2.81 -20.90
C ALA A 234 -43.27 -3.49 -19.66
N THR A 235 -44.53 -3.92 -19.78
CA THR A 235 -45.27 -4.60 -18.70
C THR A 235 -44.64 -5.93 -18.33
N LEU A 236 -44.18 -6.70 -19.32
CA LEU A 236 -43.45 -7.95 -19.12
C LEU A 236 -42.09 -7.72 -18.47
N SER A 237 -41.34 -6.71 -18.90
CA SER A 237 -40.08 -6.33 -18.25
C SER A 237 -40.30 -5.97 -16.79
N LEU A 238 -41.33 -5.19 -16.48
CA LEU A 238 -41.69 -4.84 -15.10
C LEU A 238 -42.06 -6.08 -14.28
N LEU A 239 -42.89 -6.98 -14.83
CA LEU A 239 -43.30 -8.20 -14.15
C LEU A 239 -42.13 -9.15 -13.89
N TRP A 240 -41.17 -9.23 -14.81
CA TRP A 240 -39.97 -10.03 -14.61
C TRP A 240 -39.08 -9.45 -13.51
N TRP A 241 -38.96 -8.12 -13.47
CA TRP A 241 -38.26 -7.43 -12.39
C TRP A 241 -38.96 -7.65 -11.03
N VAL A 242 -40.29 -7.48 -10.98
CA VAL A 242 -41.10 -7.78 -9.79
C VAL A 242 -40.91 -9.23 -9.35
N TYR A 243 -40.96 -10.19 -10.28
CA TYR A 243 -40.72 -11.59 -9.97
C TYR A 243 -39.37 -11.78 -9.27
N ARG A 244 -38.30 -11.23 -9.83
CA ARG A 244 -36.96 -11.38 -9.28
C ARG A 244 -36.80 -10.72 -7.91
N GLU A 245 -37.30 -9.50 -7.77
CA GLU A 245 -37.15 -8.69 -6.56
C GLU A 245 -37.93 -9.29 -5.37
N PHE A 246 -39.12 -9.81 -5.65
CA PHE A 246 -40.02 -10.34 -4.63
C PHE A 246 -39.94 -11.87 -4.44
N ARG A 247 -39.25 -12.60 -5.33
CA ARG A 247 -38.98 -14.03 -5.17
C ARG A 247 -38.32 -14.42 -3.85
N PRO A 248 -37.31 -13.71 -3.33
CA PRO A 248 -36.72 -14.06 -2.04
C PRO A 248 -37.56 -13.62 -0.83
N ILE A 249 -38.58 -12.76 -1.00
CA ILE A 249 -39.25 -12.05 0.11
C ILE A 249 -40.71 -12.47 0.28
N ALA A 250 -41.50 -12.39 -0.79
CA ALA A 250 -42.95 -12.56 -0.76
C ALA A 250 -43.39 -13.99 -1.12
N PHE A 251 -42.77 -14.59 -2.13
CA PHE A 251 -43.17 -15.90 -2.66
C PHE A 251 -42.95 -17.10 -1.71
N PRO A 252 -41.96 -17.10 -0.80
CA PRO A 252 -41.86 -18.14 0.23
C PRO A 252 -43.01 -18.06 1.26
N LYS A 253 -43.58 -16.86 1.47
CA LYS A 253 -44.65 -16.62 2.45
C LYS A 253 -46.05 -16.69 1.86
N SER A 254 -46.19 -16.53 0.54
CA SER A 254 -47.47 -16.60 -0.15
C SER A 254 -47.32 -17.25 -1.54
N LYS A 255 -47.83 -18.48 -1.67
CA LYS A 255 -47.95 -19.16 -2.98
C LYS A 255 -48.85 -18.39 -3.94
N ILE A 256 -49.83 -17.63 -3.43
CA ILE A 256 -50.76 -16.83 -4.22
C ILE A 256 -50.03 -15.73 -4.99
N GLY A 257 -49.10 -15.01 -4.35
CA GLY A 257 -48.32 -13.97 -5.02
C GLY A 257 -47.45 -14.51 -6.16
N PHE A 258 -46.87 -15.70 -5.96
CA PHE A 258 -46.07 -16.38 -7.00
C PHE A 258 -46.95 -16.76 -8.21
N TYR A 259 -48.07 -17.45 -7.98
CA TYR A 259 -48.96 -17.86 -9.07
C TYR A 259 -49.62 -16.66 -9.76
N ALA A 260 -49.95 -15.60 -9.04
CA ALA A 260 -50.47 -14.37 -9.62
C ALA A 260 -49.42 -13.70 -10.53
N THR A 261 -48.15 -13.65 -10.11
CA THR A 261 -47.05 -13.13 -10.94
C THR A 261 -46.90 -13.93 -12.23
N LEU A 262 -46.89 -15.27 -12.12
CA LEU A 262 -46.79 -16.15 -13.27
C LEU A 262 -48.01 -16.03 -14.20
N PHE A 263 -49.21 -15.91 -13.63
CA PHE A 263 -50.44 -15.66 -14.38
C PHE A 263 -50.33 -14.37 -15.20
N PHE A 264 -49.92 -13.25 -14.61
CA PHE A 264 -49.79 -11.99 -15.35
C PHE A 264 -48.68 -12.03 -16.41
N ILE A 265 -47.55 -12.70 -16.13
CA ILE A 265 -46.50 -12.91 -17.15
C ILE A 265 -47.06 -13.68 -18.34
N SER A 266 -47.73 -14.81 -18.09
CA SER A 266 -48.35 -15.61 -19.16
C SER A 266 -49.44 -14.84 -19.89
N PHE A 267 -50.30 -14.13 -19.17
CA PHE A 267 -51.39 -13.33 -19.72
C PHE A 267 -50.88 -12.24 -20.68
N TYR A 268 -49.90 -11.45 -20.27
CA TYR A 268 -49.34 -10.41 -21.14
C TYR A 268 -48.49 -10.97 -22.28
N SER A 269 -47.91 -12.17 -22.12
CA SER A 269 -47.24 -12.90 -23.21
C SER A 269 -48.24 -13.42 -24.24
N VAL A 270 -49.45 -13.81 -23.85
CA VAL A 270 -50.52 -14.14 -24.81
C VAL A 270 -51.02 -12.87 -25.51
N LEU A 271 -51.17 -11.76 -24.77
CA LEU A 271 -51.60 -10.49 -25.36
C LEU A 271 -50.61 -9.95 -26.39
N ILE A 272 -49.29 -10.03 -26.14
CA ILE A 272 -48.30 -9.57 -27.11
C ILE A 272 -48.38 -10.35 -28.43
N VAL A 273 -48.68 -11.65 -28.37
CA VAL A 273 -48.92 -12.47 -29.56
C VAL A 273 -50.23 -12.08 -30.23
N LEU A 274 -51.30 -11.88 -29.46
CA LEU A 274 -52.60 -11.46 -29.98
C LEU A 274 -52.55 -10.12 -30.71
N VAL A 275 -51.65 -9.20 -30.33
CA VAL A 275 -51.48 -7.90 -30.98
C VAL A 275 -51.09 -8.02 -32.46
N PHE A 276 -50.34 -9.05 -32.85
CA PHE A 276 -49.99 -9.30 -34.25
C PHE A 276 -51.22 -9.67 -35.10
N PHE A 277 -52.22 -10.32 -34.50
CA PHE A 277 -53.44 -10.73 -35.20
C PHE A 277 -54.56 -9.69 -35.09
N ASN A 278 -54.72 -9.10 -33.90
CA ASN A 278 -55.79 -8.17 -33.60
C ASN A 278 -55.45 -7.28 -32.38
N ALA A 279 -54.71 -6.19 -32.63
CA ALA A 279 -54.33 -5.21 -31.61
C ALA A 279 -55.53 -4.60 -30.85
N TYR A 280 -56.66 -4.46 -31.53
CA TYR A 280 -57.88 -3.92 -30.93
C TYR A 280 -58.50 -4.88 -29.90
N LEU A 281 -58.61 -6.16 -30.25
CA LEU A 281 -59.09 -7.19 -29.34
C LEU A 281 -58.16 -7.34 -28.13
N ALA A 282 -56.83 -7.33 -28.35
CA ALA A 282 -55.84 -7.35 -27.27
C ALA A 282 -56.01 -6.18 -26.29
N SER A 283 -56.20 -4.96 -26.82
CA SER A 283 -56.46 -3.77 -26.02
C SER A 283 -57.75 -3.88 -25.21
N LYS A 284 -58.85 -4.36 -25.82
CA LYS A 284 -60.13 -4.61 -25.12
C LYS A 284 -59.99 -5.57 -23.95
N ILE A 285 -59.28 -6.69 -24.17
CA ILE A 285 -59.03 -7.68 -23.12
C ILE A 285 -58.17 -7.06 -22.02
N SER A 286 -57.16 -6.27 -22.35
CA SER A 286 -56.31 -5.60 -21.36
C SER A 286 -57.08 -4.64 -20.46
N TYR A 287 -58.04 -3.89 -21.00
CA TYR A 287 -58.88 -2.99 -20.18
C TYR A 287 -59.67 -3.72 -19.08
N LEU A 288 -60.08 -4.97 -19.31
CA LEU A 288 -60.76 -5.79 -18.30
C LEU A 288 -59.83 -6.18 -17.14
N PHE A 289 -58.52 -6.22 -17.40
CA PHE A 289 -57.49 -6.66 -16.45
C PHE A 289 -56.73 -5.52 -15.76
N ILE A 290 -57.05 -4.24 -16.04
CA ILE A 290 -56.40 -3.10 -15.37
C ILE A 290 -56.60 -3.15 -13.84
N LEU A 291 -57.84 -3.36 -13.38
CA LEU A 291 -58.14 -3.42 -11.94
C LEU A 291 -57.53 -4.66 -11.27
N PRO A 292 -57.67 -5.89 -11.83
CA PRO A 292 -56.94 -7.06 -11.33
C PRO A 292 -55.42 -6.84 -11.24
N TYR A 293 -54.82 -6.23 -12.28
CA TYR A 293 -53.38 -5.97 -12.33
C TYR A 293 -52.94 -4.96 -11.26
N ALA A 294 -53.68 -3.86 -11.09
CA ALA A 294 -53.42 -2.87 -10.04
C ALA A 294 -53.61 -3.47 -8.63
N GLY A 295 -54.62 -4.33 -8.44
CA GLY A 295 -54.83 -5.07 -7.21
C GLY A 295 -53.66 -6.00 -6.88
N TYR A 296 -53.13 -6.70 -7.89
CA TYR A 296 -51.93 -7.52 -7.76
C TYR A 296 -50.68 -6.69 -7.39
N LEU A 297 -50.43 -5.57 -8.08
CA LEU A 297 -49.30 -4.70 -7.74
C LEU A 297 -49.42 -4.10 -6.33
N SER A 298 -50.64 -3.76 -5.91
CA SER A 298 -50.95 -3.32 -4.54
C SER A 298 -50.66 -4.42 -3.52
N PHE A 299 -51.08 -5.65 -3.81
CA PHE A 299 -50.78 -6.81 -2.98
C PHE A 299 -49.27 -7.04 -2.83
N ILE A 300 -48.51 -7.01 -3.93
CA ILE A 300 -47.05 -7.16 -3.90
C ILE A 300 -46.38 -6.01 -3.11
N THR A 301 -46.87 -4.78 -3.28
CA THR A 301 -46.36 -3.61 -2.56
C THR A 301 -46.48 -3.78 -1.05
N ILE A 302 -47.60 -4.31 -0.55
CA ILE A 302 -47.79 -4.57 0.90
C ILE A 302 -46.72 -5.52 1.45
N PHE A 303 -46.30 -6.53 0.69
CA PHE A 303 -45.19 -7.41 1.10
C PHE A 303 -43.84 -6.68 1.07
N GLY A 304 -43.63 -5.80 0.09
CA GLY A 304 -42.42 -4.97 -0.01
C GLY A 304 -42.25 -4.03 1.17
N LEU A 305 -43.35 -3.40 1.61
CA LEU A 305 -43.34 -2.51 2.78
C LEU A 305 -42.97 -3.23 4.08
N LYS A 306 -43.26 -4.52 4.18
CA LYS A 306 -42.86 -5.38 5.32
C LYS A 306 -41.41 -5.89 5.22
N SER A 307 -40.70 -5.63 4.13
CA SER A 307 -39.29 -6.00 3.98
C SER A 307 -38.38 -5.21 4.93
N LYS A 308 -37.26 -5.80 5.34
CA LYS A 308 -36.22 -5.08 6.10
C LYS A 308 -35.40 -4.14 5.20
N SER A 309 -35.32 -4.41 3.91
CA SER A 309 -34.55 -3.61 2.94
C SER A 309 -35.30 -2.33 2.57
N SER A 310 -34.65 -1.17 2.73
CA SER A 310 -35.16 0.15 2.30
C SER A 310 -35.43 0.19 0.80
N SER A 311 -34.47 -0.26 -0.02
CA SER A 311 -34.58 -0.42 -1.47
C SER A 311 -35.88 -1.09 -1.91
N VAL A 312 -36.23 -2.24 -1.31
CA VAL A 312 -37.44 -2.99 -1.68
C VAL A 312 -38.73 -2.20 -1.36
N LYS A 313 -38.73 -1.37 -0.32
CA LYS A 313 -39.87 -0.51 0.03
C LYS A 313 -40.07 0.58 -1.03
N TRP A 314 -39.00 1.23 -1.44
CA TRP A 314 -39.03 2.25 -2.50
C TRP A 314 -39.46 1.65 -3.84
N PHE A 315 -38.94 0.46 -4.18
CA PHE A 315 -39.39 -0.26 -5.36
C PHE A 315 -40.89 -0.60 -5.27
N GLY A 316 -41.37 -1.10 -4.14
CA GLY A 316 -42.80 -1.36 -3.92
C GLY A 316 -43.68 -0.13 -4.14
N TRP A 317 -43.35 1.02 -3.52
CA TRP A 317 -44.11 2.25 -3.72
C TRP A 317 -44.14 2.71 -5.19
N SER A 318 -43.04 2.53 -5.91
CA SER A 318 -42.96 2.89 -7.33
C SER A 318 -44.01 2.14 -8.17
N LEU A 319 -44.37 0.90 -7.80
CA LEU A 319 -45.34 0.07 -8.54
C LEU A 319 -46.76 0.66 -8.55
N LEU A 320 -47.11 1.56 -7.63
CA LEU A 320 -48.45 2.12 -7.52
C LEU A 320 -48.64 3.42 -8.31
N THR A 321 -47.57 4.18 -8.51
CA THR A 321 -47.61 5.54 -9.05
C THR A 321 -48.26 5.61 -10.44
N TYR A 322 -47.79 4.82 -11.40
CA TYR A 322 -48.29 4.82 -12.78
C TYR A 322 -49.67 4.15 -12.95
N PRO A 323 -49.96 2.97 -12.36
CA PRO A 323 -51.28 2.35 -12.44
C PRO A 323 -52.42 3.23 -11.89
N ILE A 324 -52.17 3.99 -10.81
CA ILE A 324 -53.17 4.92 -10.26
C ILE A 324 -53.54 5.98 -11.31
N SER A 325 -52.55 6.54 -12.01
CA SER A 325 -52.81 7.52 -13.07
C SER A 325 -53.56 6.92 -14.26
N ILE A 326 -53.25 5.67 -14.64
CA ILE A 326 -54.00 4.95 -15.68
C ILE A 326 -55.47 4.75 -15.28
N ILE A 327 -55.73 4.31 -14.04
CA ILE A 327 -57.10 4.11 -13.54
C ILE A 327 -57.87 5.43 -13.56
N LEU A 328 -57.25 6.52 -13.09
CA LEU A 328 -57.85 7.85 -13.15
C LEU A 328 -58.15 8.26 -14.59
N HIS A 329 -57.20 8.12 -15.51
CA HIS A 329 -57.40 8.44 -16.92
C HIS A 329 -58.54 7.62 -17.56
N VAL A 330 -58.62 6.31 -17.29
CA VAL A 330 -59.73 5.46 -17.75
C VAL A 330 -61.07 5.90 -17.14
N ALA A 331 -61.09 6.36 -15.88
CA ALA A 331 -62.29 6.89 -15.26
C ALA A 331 -62.76 8.21 -15.92
N PHE A 332 -61.82 9.13 -16.23
CA PHE A 332 -62.11 10.37 -16.95
C PHE A 332 -62.62 10.13 -18.37
N THR A 333 -62.00 9.21 -19.11
CA THR A 333 -62.42 8.86 -20.48
C THR A 333 -63.79 8.20 -20.53
N LYS A 334 -64.18 7.42 -19.51
CA LYS A 334 -65.52 6.84 -19.36
C LYS A 334 -66.59 7.83 -18.88
N GLY A 335 -66.23 9.09 -18.66
CA GLY A 335 -67.18 10.16 -18.37
C GLY A 335 -67.64 10.27 -16.94
N LEU A 336 -66.89 9.72 -15.99
CA LEU A 336 -67.11 9.96 -14.56
C LEU A 336 -66.77 11.40 -14.15
N SER A 337 -66.02 12.14 -14.97
CA SER A 337 -65.73 13.58 -14.83
C SER A 337 -65.36 14.21 -16.19
N GLN A 338 -65.22 15.55 -16.24
CA GLN A 338 -64.76 16.26 -17.44
C GLN A 338 -63.25 15.98 -17.64
N LEU A 339 -62.88 15.59 -18.86
CA LEU A 339 -61.47 15.40 -19.24
C LEU A 339 -60.81 16.77 -19.33
N ASN A 340 -60.02 17.10 -18.32
CA ASN A 340 -59.13 18.28 -18.34
C ASN A 340 -57.72 17.85 -18.74
N SER A 341 -56.94 18.78 -19.30
CA SER A 341 -55.53 18.56 -19.70
C SER A 341 -54.67 17.94 -18.60
N PHE A 342 -55.05 18.11 -17.33
CA PHE A 342 -54.44 17.48 -16.17
C PHE A 342 -54.37 15.94 -16.26
N ALA A 343 -55.43 15.27 -16.73
CA ALA A 343 -55.49 13.81 -16.76
C ALA A 343 -54.49 13.18 -17.75
N ASP A 344 -54.18 13.88 -18.84
CA ASP A 344 -53.18 13.44 -19.82
C ASP A 344 -51.75 13.62 -19.27
N PHE A 345 -51.50 14.75 -18.61
CA PHE A 345 -50.21 15.05 -17.99
C PHE A 345 -49.91 14.21 -16.74
N ALA A 346 -50.95 13.79 -16.01
CA ALA A 346 -50.79 12.91 -14.84
C ALA A 346 -50.11 11.57 -15.20
N ILE A 347 -50.35 11.05 -16.41
CA ILE A 347 -49.72 9.80 -16.87
C ILE A 347 -48.21 10.00 -17.03
N ASP A 348 -47.79 11.04 -17.74
CA ASP A 348 -46.37 11.31 -17.97
C ASP A 348 -45.64 11.70 -16.66
N GLY A 349 -46.31 12.47 -15.79
CA GLY A 349 -45.78 12.83 -14.48
C GLY A 349 -45.62 11.62 -13.54
N SER A 350 -46.62 10.74 -13.48
CA SER A 350 -46.56 9.53 -12.66
C SER A 350 -45.53 8.52 -13.19
N LEU A 351 -45.34 8.43 -14.50
CA LEU A 351 -44.27 7.63 -15.11
C LEU A 351 -42.89 8.16 -14.72
N LEU A 352 -42.67 9.48 -14.77
CA LEU A 352 -41.41 10.07 -14.34
C LEU A 352 -41.13 9.77 -12.86
N ILE A 353 -42.13 9.93 -11.99
CA ILE A 353 -42.01 9.60 -10.57
C ILE A 353 -41.70 8.11 -10.39
N GLN A 354 -42.38 7.21 -11.12
CA GLN A 354 -42.11 5.79 -11.09
C GLN A 354 -40.65 5.47 -11.40
N ILE A 355 -40.15 6.01 -12.52
CA ILE A 355 -38.78 5.80 -12.98
C ILE A 355 -37.77 6.33 -11.96
N LEU A 356 -38.01 7.53 -11.39
CA LEU A 356 -37.13 8.11 -10.38
C LEU A 356 -37.12 7.30 -9.08
N MET A 357 -38.26 6.79 -8.64
CA MET A 357 -38.33 5.94 -7.44
C MET A 357 -37.65 4.58 -7.67
N MET A 358 -37.82 3.99 -8.86
CA MET A 358 -37.12 2.77 -9.25
C MET A 358 -35.60 2.99 -9.31
N ALA A 359 -35.15 4.10 -9.90
CA ALA A 359 -33.75 4.52 -9.91
C ALA A 359 -33.20 4.65 -8.48
N TYR A 360 -33.92 5.38 -7.61
CA TYR A 360 -33.56 5.54 -6.21
C TYR A 360 -33.45 4.20 -5.48
N SER A 361 -34.39 3.27 -5.72
CA SER A 361 -34.36 1.93 -5.12
C SER A 361 -33.08 1.16 -5.44
N ILE A 362 -32.57 1.26 -6.67
CA ILE A 362 -31.30 0.64 -7.07
C ILE A 362 -30.12 1.35 -6.37
N SER A 363 -30.15 2.68 -6.31
CA SER A 363 -29.09 3.46 -5.65
C SER A 363 -28.98 3.13 -4.15
N ASP A 364 -30.10 3.02 -3.45
CA ASP A 364 -30.17 2.66 -2.02
C ASP A 364 -29.61 1.25 -1.77
N ARG A 365 -29.92 0.29 -2.66
CA ARG A 365 -29.37 -1.07 -2.61
C ARG A 365 -27.86 -1.08 -2.74
N ILE A 366 -27.32 -0.43 -3.78
CA ILE A 366 -25.88 -0.38 -4.03
C ILE A 366 -25.17 0.28 -2.84
N HIS A 367 -25.73 1.36 -2.29
CA HIS A 367 -25.16 2.03 -1.13
C HIS A 367 -25.11 1.11 0.09
N SER A 368 -26.20 0.39 0.39
CA SER A 368 -26.26 -0.54 1.52
C SER A 368 -25.29 -1.73 1.35
N GLU A 369 -25.11 -2.25 0.13
CA GLU A 369 -24.14 -3.32 -0.15
C GLU A 369 -22.70 -2.85 0.05
N ILE A 370 -22.38 -1.62 -0.36
CA ILE A 370 -21.06 -1.01 -0.14
C ILE A 370 -20.81 -0.83 1.36
N GLU A 371 -21.77 -0.30 2.11
CA GLU A 371 -21.63 -0.06 3.54
C GLU A 371 -21.41 -1.36 4.33
N ASN A 372 -22.19 -2.40 4.05
CA ASN A 372 -22.02 -3.71 4.68
C ASN A 372 -20.65 -4.33 4.35
N SER A 373 -20.17 -4.16 3.12
CA SER A 373 -18.86 -4.66 2.69
C SER A 373 -17.72 -3.90 3.38
N ALA A 374 -17.86 -2.57 3.53
CA ALA A 374 -16.90 -1.74 4.24
C ALA A 374 -16.79 -2.12 5.71
N GLN A 375 -17.92 -2.30 6.40
CA GLN A 375 -17.94 -2.74 7.81
C GLN A 375 -17.28 -4.11 8.00
N LYS A 376 -17.55 -5.06 7.08
CA LYS A 376 -16.93 -6.39 7.12
C LYS A 376 -15.41 -6.30 6.92
N LEU A 377 -14.94 -5.46 5.99
CA LEU A 377 -13.52 -5.24 5.73
C LEU A 377 -12.85 -4.60 6.96
N GLU A 378 -13.48 -3.60 7.57
CA GLU A 378 -12.96 -2.94 8.77
C GLU A 378 -12.80 -3.92 9.94
N SER A 379 -13.79 -4.80 10.15
CA SER A 379 -13.71 -5.86 11.15
C SER A 379 -12.53 -6.81 10.89
N GLN A 380 -12.32 -7.23 9.63
CA GLN A 380 -11.20 -8.10 9.26
C GLN A 380 -9.84 -7.41 9.43
N VAL A 381 -9.73 -6.14 9.07
CA VAL A 381 -8.51 -5.34 9.27
C VAL A 381 -8.20 -5.22 10.76
N ARG A 382 -9.21 -4.95 11.60
CA ARG A 382 -9.04 -4.87 13.06
C ARG A 382 -8.55 -6.18 13.65
N GLU A 383 -9.13 -7.31 13.25
CA GLU A 383 -8.71 -8.64 13.73
C GLU A 383 -7.26 -8.95 13.32
N ARG A 384 -6.89 -8.71 12.05
CA ARG A 384 -5.52 -8.92 11.56
C ARG A 384 -4.52 -8.02 12.28
N THR A 385 -4.89 -6.76 12.56
CA THR A 385 -4.03 -5.81 13.26
C THR A 385 -3.75 -6.24 14.70
N LEU A 386 -4.74 -6.82 15.39
CA LEU A 386 -4.54 -7.38 16.73
C LEU A 386 -3.60 -8.58 16.72
N LYS A 387 -3.81 -9.55 15.81
CA LYS A 387 -2.93 -10.72 15.65
C LYS A 387 -1.48 -10.33 15.37
N LEU A 388 -1.26 -9.39 14.44
CA LEU A 388 0.08 -8.90 14.12
C LEU A 388 0.75 -8.24 15.33
N ARG A 389 0.00 -7.48 16.14
CA ARG A 389 0.56 -6.86 17.36
C ARG A 389 0.98 -7.91 18.40
N GLU A 390 0.24 -9.00 18.53
CA GLU A 390 0.60 -10.11 19.43
C GLU A 390 1.86 -10.83 18.95
N GLU A 391 1.96 -11.14 17.65
CA GLU A 391 3.16 -11.75 17.06
C GLU A 391 4.41 -10.88 17.21
N VAL A 392 4.28 -9.56 16.96
CA VAL A 392 5.39 -8.62 17.12
C VAL A 392 5.86 -8.57 18.57
N LYS A 393 4.94 -8.56 19.55
CA LYS A 393 5.29 -8.60 20.97
C LYS A 393 5.98 -9.91 21.36
N ALA A 394 5.45 -11.05 20.91
CA ALA A 394 6.05 -12.35 21.19
C ALA A 394 7.47 -12.45 20.61
N ARG A 395 7.68 -11.94 19.40
CA ARG A 395 9.01 -11.89 18.76
C ARG A 395 9.98 -10.97 19.51
N ALA A 396 9.51 -9.81 19.99
CA ALA A 396 10.34 -8.90 20.78
C ALA A 396 10.81 -9.54 22.09
N ILE A 397 9.92 -10.23 22.80
CA ILE A 397 10.26 -10.95 24.04
C ILE A 397 11.26 -12.08 23.75
N ALA A 398 11.04 -12.86 22.68
CA ALA A 398 11.97 -13.93 22.30
C ALA A 398 13.36 -13.42 21.90
N GLN A 399 13.44 -12.24 21.26
CA GLN A 399 14.71 -11.63 20.92
C GLN A 399 15.43 -11.10 22.17
N GLU A 400 14.71 -10.45 23.09
CA GLU A 400 15.28 -9.96 24.34
C GLU A 400 15.87 -11.10 25.19
N THR A 401 15.16 -12.23 25.30
CA THR A 401 15.66 -13.39 26.06
C THR A 401 16.90 -14.02 25.42
N ALA A 402 16.94 -14.09 24.09
CA ALA A 402 18.12 -14.57 23.36
C ALA A 402 19.33 -13.64 23.56
N GLU A 403 19.13 -12.32 23.51
CA GLU A 403 20.19 -11.34 23.75
C GLU A 403 20.72 -11.40 25.19
N GLN A 404 19.83 -11.54 26.19
CA GLN A 404 20.24 -11.71 27.58
C GLN A 404 21.04 -13.00 27.80
N ALA A 405 20.58 -14.13 27.22
CA ALA A 405 21.31 -15.39 27.30
C ALA A 405 22.71 -15.30 26.68
N SER A 406 22.84 -14.61 25.53
CA SER A 406 24.12 -14.41 24.87
C SER A 406 25.09 -13.56 25.70
N LYS A 407 24.60 -12.45 26.27
CA LYS A 407 25.39 -11.60 27.19
C LYS A 407 25.86 -12.38 28.43
N ALA A 408 24.97 -13.18 29.03
CA ALA A 408 25.31 -14.01 30.18
C ALA A 408 26.39 -15.05 29.85
N LYS A 409 26.30 -15.69 28.67
CA LYS A 409 27.33 -16.64 28.17
C LYS A 409 28.70 -15.96 28.07
N THR A 410 28.77 -14.75 27.51
CA THR A 410 30.06 -14.04 27.36
C THR A 410 30.62 -13.56 28.69
N GLN A 411 29.79 -13.05 29.60
CA GLN A 411 30.23 -12.66 30.94
C GLN A 411 30.77 -13.85 31.73
N PHE A 412 30.09 -15.00 31.64
CA PHE A 412 30.54 -16.24 32.27
C PHE A 412 31.92 -16.65 31.75
N LEU A 413 32.11 -16.66 30.43
CA LEU A 413 33.41 -17.00 29.83
C LEU A 413 34.52 -16.02 30.24
N ALA A 414 34.24 -14.71 30.29
CA ALA A 414 35.18 -13.69 30.74
C ALA A 414 35.65 -13.93 32.18
N ASN A 415 34.72 -14.23 33.09
CA ASN A 415 35.04 -14.52 34.49
C ASN A 415 35.89 -15.80 34.61
N ILE A 416 35.47 -16.88 33.94
CA ILE A 416 36.21 -18.16 33.97
C ILE A 416 37.63 -18.00 33.42
N SER A 417 37.82 -17.21 32.35
CA SER A 417 39.16 -16.95 31.83
C SER A 417 40.07 -16.25 32.84
N HIS A 418 39.54 -15.27 33.59
CA HIS A 418 40.31 -14.61 34.64
C HIS A 418 40.63 -15.57 35.79
N GLU A 419 39.66 -16.39 36.20
CA GLU A 419 39.84 -17.39 37.27
C GLU A 419 40.84 -18.48 36.91
N ILE A 420 40.97 -18.85 35.64
CA ILE A 420 41.99 -19.81 35.20
C ILE A 420 43.35 -19.13 34.97
N ARG A 421 43.38 -17.87 34.51
CA ARG A 421 44.64 -17.15 34.26
C ARG A 421 45.48 -16.97 35.52
N THR A 422 44.85 -16.62 36.64
CA THR A 422 45.53 -16.37 37.92
C THR A 422 46.35 -17.58 38.40
N PRO A 423 45.78 -18.79 38.62
CA PRO A 423 46.56 -19.94 39.06
C PRO A 423 47.58 -20.39 38.00
N MET A 424 47.28 -20.22 36.71
CA MET A 424 48.22 -20.56 35.64
C MET A 424 49.45 -19.67 35.63
N ASN A 425 49.30 -18.36 35.82
CA ASN A 425 50.43 -17.46 35.93
C ASN A 425 51.30 -17.77 37.16
N VAL A 426 50.70 -18.18 38.28
CA VAL A 426 51.43 -18.63 39.47
C VAL A 426 52.24 -19.91 39.17
N ILE A 427 51.63 -20.88 38.49
CA ILE A 427 52.32 -22.13 38.07
C ILE A 427 53.48 -21.81 37.12
N LEU A 428 53.28 -20.90 36.16
CA LEU A 428 54.31 -20.50 35.21
C LEU A 428 55.44 -19.72 35.89
N GLY A 429 55.12 -18.78 36.80
CA GLY A 429 56.11 -18.04 37.58
C GLY A 429 56.94 -18.96 38.47
N ALA A 430 56.31 -19.91 39.18
CA ALA A 430 57.01 -20.92 39.96
C ALA A 430 57.94 -21.78 39.08
N ASN A 431 57.50 -22.12 37.88
CA ASN A 431 58.28 -22.88 36.91
C ASN A 431 59.48 -22.08 36.37
N GLU A 432 59.32 -20.78 36.14
CA GLU A 432 60.42 -19.87 35.76
C GLU A 432 61.46 -19.75 36.87
N LEU A 433 61.03 -19.51 38.11
CA LEU A 433 61.91 -19.45 39.29
C LEU A 433 62.67 -20.76 39.51
N LEU A 434 62.01 -21.91 39.34
CA LEU A 434 62.67 -23.22 39.40
C LEU A 434 63.72 -23.37 38.29
N GLY A 435 63.44 -22.88 37.09
CA GLY A 435 64.33 -22.93 35.93
C GLY A 435 65.60 -22.08 36.06
N GLU A 436 65.63 -21.09 36.94
CA GLU A 436 66.81 -20.25 37.22
C GLU A 436 67.86 -20.95 38.10
N ASN A 437 67.50 -22.10 38.71
CA ASN A 437 68.37 -22.82 39.62
C ASN A 437 69.50 -23.55 38.87
N GLN A 438 70.76 -23.26 39.21
CA GLN A 438 71.94 -23.74 38.46
C GLN A 438 72.23 -25.24 38.63
N ASP A 439 71.68 -25.88 39.67
CA ASP A 439 71.92 -27.29 40.04
C ASP A 439 70.92 -28.29 39.40
N LEU A 440 70.05 -27.84 38.50
CA LEU A 440 69.09 -28.72 37.83
C LEU A 440 69.76 -29.68 36.84
N ASN A 441 69.37 -30.97 36.91
CA ASN A 441 69.76 -31.96 35.91
C ASN A 441 68.96 -31.77 34.60
N ASP A 442 69.45 -32.37 33.51
CA ASP A 442 68.86 -32.18 32.17
C ASP A 442 67.40 -32.68 32.08
N ASP A 443 67.07 -33.77 32.79
CA ASP A 443 65.71 -34.30 32.86
C ASP A 443 64.74 -33.33 33.57
N GLN A 444 65.19 -32.68 34.65
CA GLN A 444 64.41 -31.68 35.38
C GLN A 444 64.20 -30.41 34.54
N LYS A 445 65.24 -29.94 33.84
CA LYS A 445 65.12 -28.82 32.88
C LYS A 445 64.11 -29.13 31.78
N GLN A 446 64.14 -30.36 31.26
CA GLN A 446 63.20 -30.81 30.24
C GLN A 446 61.77 -30.89 30.78
N LEU A 447 61.57 -31.34 32.02
CA LEU A 447 60.25 -31.39 32.67
C LEU A 447 59.66 -29.99 32.90
N LEU A 448 60.48 -29.04 33.38
CA LEU A 448 60.11 -27.63 33.55
C LEU A 448 59.72 -26.99 32.20
N LEU A 449 60.49 -27.27 31.15
CA LEU A 449 60.17 -26.81 29.79
C LEU A 449 58.82 -27.37 29.29
N VAL A 450 58.54 -28.65 29.54
CA VAL A 450 57.26 -29.28 29.18
C VAL A 450 56.10 -28.65 29.96
N MET A 451 56.25 -28.43 31.27
CA MET A 451 55.24 -27.75 32.09
C MET A 451 54.98 -26.32 31.63
N LYS A 452 56.04 -25.57 31.26
CA LYS A 452 55.93 -24.20 30.76
C LYS A 452 55.17 -24.17 29.45
N LYS A 453 55.49 -25.10 28.55
CA LYS A 453 54.81 -25.26 27.26
C LYS A 453 53.34 -25.65 27.43
N ALA A 454 53.03 -26.56 28.35
CA ALA A 454 51.64 -26.96 28.64
C ALA A 454 50.82 -25.80 29.22
N GLY A 455 51.39 -25.02 30.14
CA GLY A 455 50.69 -23.88 30.74
C GLY A 455 50.44 -22.74 29.75
N ASN A 456 51.44 -22.40 28.93
CA ASN A 456 51.28 -21.40 27.86
C ASN A 456 50.25 -21.84 26.81
N ASN A 457 50.22 -23.13 26.46
CA ASN A 457 49.20 -23.66 25.57
C ASN A 457 47.80 -23.47 26.17
N LEU A 458 47.57 -23.84 27.43
CA LEU A 458 46.26 -23.70 28.08
C LEU A 458 45.77 -22.24 28.10
N LEU A 459 46.65 -21.29 28.41
CA LEU A 459 46.33 -19.86 28.34
C LEU A 459 45.92 -19.42 26.93
N THR A 460 46.58 -19.95 25.90
CA THR A 460 46.25 -19.70 24.50
C THR A 460 44.83 -20.20 24.17
N ILE A 461 44.49 -21.43 24.55
CA ILE A 461 43.14 -22.02 24.32
C ILE A 461 42.04 -21.14 24.94
N ILE A 462 42.25 -20.71 26.18
CA ILE A 462 41.27 -19.90 26.92
C ILE A 462 41.10 -18.54 26.26
N ASN A 463 42.19 -17.90 25.86
CA ASN A 463 42.15 -16.62 25.16
C ASN A 463 41.44 -16.76 23.81
N ASP A 464 41.71 -17.81 23.03
CA ASP A 464 41.04 -18.07 21.75
C ASP A 464 39.52 -18.27 21.91
N LEU A 465 39.11 -18.99 22.97
CA LEU A 465 37.70 -19.20 23.28
C LEU A 465 37.00 -17.89 23.68
N LEU A 466 37.67 -17.04 24.46
CA LEU A 466 37.18 -15.68 24.75
C LEU A 466 37.06 -14.83 23.49
N HIS A 467 38.08 -14.85 22.62
CA HIS A 467 38.07 -14.09 21.38
C HIS A 467 36.90 -14.50 20.49
N THR A 468 36.65 -15.79 20.35
CA THR A 468 35.51 -16.34 19.60
C THR A 468 34.19 -15.83 20.18
N SER A 469 34.01 -15.88 21.50
CA SER A 469 32.80 -15.38 22.18
C SER A 469 32.59 -13.86 22.01
N LYS A 470 33.68 -13.07 22.08
CA LYS A 470 33.60 -11.61 21.84
C LYS A 470 33.28 -11.27 20.39
N LEU A 471 33.77 -12.07 19.44
CA LEU A 471 33.48 -11.92 18.01
C LEU A 471 32.01 -12.26 17.69
N GLU A 472 31.44 -13.32 18.28
CA GLU A 472 30.00 -13.68 18.13
C GLU A 472 29.07 -12.51 18.49
N LEU A 473 29.45 -11.71 19.49
CA LEU A 473 28.68 -10.56 19.96
C LEU A 473 29.05 -9.22 19.28
N SER A 474 29.93 -9.22 18.27
CA SER A 474 30.46 -8.01 17.65
C SER A 474 31.07 -7.00 18.65
N GLN A 475 31.63 -7.51 19.76
CA GLN A 475 32.22 -6.69 20.84
C GLN A 475 33.71 -6.37 20.60
N VAL A 476 34.27 -6.76 19.47
CA VAL A 476 35.66 -6.45 19.10
C VAL A 476 35.68 -5.08 18.41
N GLN A 477 36.22 -4.09 19.10
CA GLN A 477 36.53 -2.79 18.51
C GLN A 477 37.90 -2.87 17.81
N LEU A 478 37.98 -2.36 16.59
CA LEU A 478 39.24 -2.19 15.87
C LEU A 478 39.89 -0.89 16.32
N ASP A 479 41.18 -0.97 16.65
CA ASP A 479 41.99 0.20 16.98
C ASP A 479 42.87 0.53 15.77
N ALA A 480 42.41 1.45 14.92
CA ALA A 480 43.11 1.82 13.71
C ALA A 480 44.19 2.88 14.01
N GLN A 481 45.45 2.46 14.00
CA GLN A 481 46.60 3.33 14.25
C GLN A 481 47.50 3.40 13.02
N GLU A 482 48.26 4.48 12.89
CA GLU A 482 49.30 4.61 11.87
C GLU A 482 50.54 3.81 12.29
N PHE A 483 51.08 2.98 11.39
CA PHE A 483 52.30 2.22 11.64
C PHE A 483 53.23 2.16 10.42
N ALA A 484 54.54 2.17 10.70
CA ALA A 484 55.58 1.98 9.70
C ALA A 484 55.57 0.53 9.20
N THR A 485 55.16 0.33 7.96
CA THR A 485 54.80 -0.99 7.45
C THR A 485 56.02 -1.90 7.28
N HIS A 486 57.15 -1.36 6.82
CA HIS A 486 58.38 -2.13 6.64
C HIS A 486 58.99 -2.56 7.97
N ASP A 487 59.12 -1.64 8.94
CA ASP A 487 59.67 -1.94 10.26
C ASP A 487 58.81 -2.95 11.01
N TRP A 488 57.48 -2.78 10.96
CA TRP A 488 56.55 -3.74 11.54
C TRP A 488 56.68 -5.13 10.91
N LEU A 489 56.71 -5.22 9.58
CA LEU A 489 56.84 -6.49 8.88
C LEU A 489 58.16 -7.16 9.24
N GLN A 490 59.28 -6.42 9.22
CA GLN A 490 60.58 -6.97 9.60
C GLN A 490 60.59 -7.48 11.05
N ASN A 491 60.00 -6.74 11.99
CA ASN A 491 59.88 -7.15 13.39
C ASN A 491 58.99 -8.40 13.58
N LEU A 492 57.93 -8.55 12.77
CA LEU A 492 57.07 -9.73 12.80
C LEU A 492 57.80 -10.97 12.27
N PHE A 493 58.64 -10.82 11.24
CA PHE A 493 59.33 -11.93 10.59
C PHE A 493 60.61 -12.39 11.30
N THR A 494 61.36 -11.45 11.91
CA THR A 494 62.66 -11.72 12.56
C THR A 494 62.65 -12.92 13.53
N PRO A 495 61.66 -13.10 14.42
CA PRO A 495 61.61 -14.25 15.33
C PRO A 495 61.47 -15.60 14.60
N PHE A 496 60.77 -15.62 13.47
CA PHE A 496 60.59 -16.83 12.67
C PHE A 496 61.85 -17.18 11.89
N GLU A 497 62.55 -16.19 11.34
CA GLU A 497 63.86 -16.37 10.71
C GLU A 497 64.88 -16.99 11.68
N LEU A 498 64.99 -16.43 12.89
CA LEU A 498 65.89 -16.93 13.94
C LEU A 498 65.57 -18.38 14.33
N ARG A 499 64.28 -18.72 14.45
CA ARG A 499 63.84 -20.10 14.75
C ARG A 499 64.17 -21.07 13.62
N MET A 500 64.20 -20.60 12.38
CA MET A 500 64.40 -21.44 11.20
C MET A 500 65.86 -21.61 10.77
N GLN A 501 66.81 -20.81 11.28
CA GLN A 501 68.25 -20.94 11.02
C GLN A 501 68.83 -22.33 11.36
N ALA A 502 68.22 -23.04 12.31
CA ALA A 502 68.59 -24.41 12.70
C ALA A 502 67.73 -25.51 12.04
N SER A 503 66.79 -25.14 11.16
CA SER A 503 65.82 -26.04 10.54
C SER A 503 66.15 -26.34 9.07
N SER A 504 65.62 -27.44 8.53
CA SER A 504 65.76 -27.82 7.11
C SER A 504 64.74 -27.16 6.18
N VAL A 505 64.18 -26.00 6.58
CA VAL A 505 63.15 -25.27 5.86
C VAL A 505 63.63 -23.85 5.59
N ASP A 506 63.54 -23.41 4.34
CA ASP A 506 63.95 -22.06 3.92
C ASP A 506 62.78 -21.07 4.11
N LEU A 507 63.02 -19.91 4.75
CA LEU A 507 62.01 -18.85 4.90
C LEU A 507 62.36 -17.69 3.98
N ARG A 508 61.42 -17.26 3.14
CA ARG A 508 61.61 -16.13 2.23
C ARG A 508 60.52 -15.08 2.41
N LEU A 509 60.92 -13.83 2.45
CA LEU A 509 60.02 -12.67 2.46
C LEU A 509 60.16 -11.92 1.13
N GLU A 510 59.07 -11.85 0.38
CA GLU A 510 58.97 -11.06 -0.85
C GLU A 510 58.03 -9.88 -0.63
N VAL A 511 58.52 -8.65 -0.79
CA VAL A 511 57.71 -7.43 -0.63
C VAL A 511 57.69 -6.67 -1.95
N LYS A 512 56.49 -6.35 -2.46
CA LYS A 512 56.26 -5.61 -3.70
C LYS A 512 55.27 -4.47 -3.45
N ASN A 513 55.55 -3.30 -4.02
CA ASN A 513 54.67 -2.13 -4.05
C ASN A 513 54.06 -1.70 -2.70
N LEU A 514 54.67 -2.02 -1.56
CA LEU A 514 54.07 -1.79 -0.24
C LEU A 514 54.25 -0.32 0.22
N PRO A 515 53.19 0.40 0.62
CA PRO A 515 53.33 1.74 1.19
C PRO A 515 54.16 1.76 2.47
N ASN A 516 54.84 2.88 2.75
CA ASN A 516 55.67 3.01 3.95
C ASN A 516 54.87 3.09 5.26
N TYR A 517 53.66 3.66 5.19
CA TYR A 517 52.77 3.86 6.33
C TYR A 517 51.36 3.43 5.95
N LEU A 518 50.76 2.63 6.82
CA LEU A 518 49.38 2.18 6.73
C LEU A 518 48.63 2.55 8.00
N VAL A 519 47.33 2.79 7.87
CA VAL A 519 46.41 3.00 8.99
C VAL A 519 45.55 1.75 9.15
N GLY A 520 45.62 1.14 10.32
CA GLY A 520 44.83 -0.04 10.66
C GLY A 520 45.23 -0.65 11.99
N ASP A 521 44.56 -1.74 12.37
CA ASP A 521 44.85 -2.44 13.62
C ASP A 521 46.04 -3.39 13.45
N GLN A 522 47.24 -2.87 13.74
CA GLN A 522 48.51 -3.60 13.63
C GLN A 522 48.51 -4.86 14.50
N ALA A 523 47.88 -4.84 15.68
CA ALA A 523 47.85 -5.96 16.60
C ALA A 523 47.00 -7.11 16.03
N ARG A 524 45.82 -6.82 15.48
CA ARG A 524 44.96 -7.83 14.83
C ARG A 524 45.57 -8.38 13.55
N LEU A 525 46.21 -7.53 12.76
CA LEU A 525 46.94 -7.97 11.57
C LEU A 525 48.09 -8.90 11.95
N SER A 526 48.87 -8.55 12.97
CA SER A 526 49.95 -9.40 13.49
C SER A 526 49.40 -10.74 14.01
N GLN A 527 48.24 -10.73 14.66
CA GLN A 527 47.58 -11.95 15.15
C GLN A 527 47.22 -12.90 14.01
N ILE A 528 46.64 -12.39 12.92
CA ILE A 528 46.32 -13.20 11.73
C ILE A 528 47.60 -13.80 11.14
N LEU A 529 48.61 -12.95 10.86
CA LEU A 529 49.84 -13.39 10.21
C LEU A 529 50.68 -14.35 11.06
N ASN A 530 50.79 -14.11 12.36
CA ASN A 530 51.47 -15.03 13.29
C ASN A 530 50.82 -16.41 13.29
N ASN A 531 49.50 -16.48 13.22
CA ASN A 531 48.78 -17.74 13.16
C ASN A 531 49.02 -18.47 11.81
N LEU A 532 48.95 -17.75 10.68
CA LEU A 532 49.23 -18.34 9.36
C LEU A 532 50.68 -18.85 9.26
N LEU A 533 51.66 -18.04 9.68
CA LEU A 533 53.08 -18.40 9.69
C LEU A 533 53.38 -19.57 10.62
N SER A 534 52.81 -19.56 11.83
CA SER A 534 53.00 -20.67 12.78
C SER A 534 52.44 -21.99 12.24
N ASN A 535 51.32 -21.94 11.51
CA ASN A 535 50.76 -23.11 10.82
C ASN A 535 51.67 -23.57 9.67
N ALA A 536 52.15 -22.66 8.82
CA ALA A 536 53.06 -22.98 7.72
C ALA A 536 54.34 -23.69 8.22
N ILE A 537 54.96 -23.18 9.28
CA ILE A 537 56.15 -23.78 9.91
C ILE A 537 55.84 -25.15 10.51
N LYS A 538 54.68 -25.27 11.16
CA LYS A 538 54.26 -26.51 11.80
C LYS A 538 54.02 -27.65 10.79
N PHE A 539 53.48 -27.35 9.61
CA PHE A 539 53.10 -28.36 8.62
C PHE A 539 54.15 -28.59 7.51
N THR A 540 55.24 -27.81 7.50
CA THR A 540 56.35 -27.96 6.55
C THR A 540 57.58 -28.53 7.26
N LYS A 541 57.88 -29.83 7.06
CA LYS A 541 59.06 -30.48 7.67
C LYS A 541 60.35 -30.25 6.86
N LYS A 542 60.24 -30.14 5.52
CA LYS A 542 61.33 -29.92 4.56
C LYS A 542 60.79 -29.10 3.39
N GLY A 543 61.59 -28.19 2.84
CA GLY A 543 61.19 -27.36 1.69
C GLY A 543 61.30 -25.88 2.00
N SER A 544 60.33 -25.08 1.58
CA SER A 544 60.35 -23.62 1.75
C SER A 544 59.00 -23.05 2.15
N ILE A 545 59.04 -21.95 2.90
CA ILE A 545 57.90 -21.11 3.22
C ILE A 545 58.19 -19.73 2.63
N THR A 546 57.31 -19.24 1.77
CA THR A 546 57.43 -17.90 1.16
C THR A 546 56.27 -17.05 1.63
N VAL A 547 56.56 -15.86 2.17
CA VAL A 547 55.53 -14.84 2.38
C VAL A 547 55.69 -13.76 1.35
N SER A 548 54.66 -13.61 0.51
CA SER A 548 54.57 -12.55 -0.49
C SER A 548 53.61 -11.48 0.00
N VAL A 549 54.06 -10.23 0.00
CA VAL A 549 53.25 -9.06 0.29
C VAL A 549 53.22 -8.17 -0.94
N ASP A 550 52.03 -7.92 -1.47
CA ASP A 550 51.84 -6.99 -2.58
C ASP A 550 50.72 -5.99 -2.25
N SER A 551 50.73 -4.85 -2.92
CA SER A 551 49.69 -3.85 -2.76
C SER A 551 49.13 -3.37 -4.10
N THR A 552 47.82 -3.20 -4.15
CA THR A 552 47.12 -2.66 -5.32
C THR A 552 46.29 -1.46 -4.90
N LYS A 553 46.42 -0.36 -5.64
CA LYS A 553 45.69 0.88 -5.35
C LYS A 553 44.21 0.69 -5.73
N ILE A 554 43.30 0.83 -4.77
CA ILE A 554 41.84 0.83 -5.02
C ILE A 554 41.35 2.25 -5.30
N SER A 555 41.80 3.22 -4.51
CA SER A 555 41.44 4.65 -4.61
C SER A 555 42.62 5.54 -4.19
N ASP A 556 42.47 6.86 -4.22
CA ASP A 556 43.56 7.79 -3.87
C ASP A 556 44.05 7.68 -2.43
N SER A 557 43.26 7.13 -1.52
CA SER A 557 43.56 7.01 -0.10
C SER A 557 43.47 5.59 0.47
N ILE A 558 43.06 4.59 -0.34
CA ILE A 558 42.89 3.19 0.10
C ILE A 558 43.62 2.25 -0.85
N TYR A 559 44.44 1.38 -0.27
CA TYR A 559 45.13 0.29 -0.94
C TYR A 559 44.56 -1.05 -0.48
N GLN A 560 44.48 -2.01 -1.40
CA GLN A 560 44.30 -3.41 -1.03
C GLN A 560 45.66 -4.02 -0.79
N ILE A 561 45.94 -4.41 0.44
CA ILE A 561 47.15 -5.14 0.79
C ILE A 561 46.85 -6.63 0.74
N GLU A 562 47.65 -7.36 -0.01
CA GLU A 562 47.54 -8.81 -0.16
C GLU A 562 48.75 -9.50 0.47
N PHE A 563 48.50 -10.31 1.49
CA PHE A 563 49.48 -11.15 2.15
C PHE A 563 49.23 -12.60 1.73
N GLN A 564 50.21 -13.25 1.13
CA GLN A 564 50.17 -14.66 0.78
C GLN A 564 51.22 -15.42 1.60
N VAL A 565 50.79 -16.44 2.34
CA VAL A 565 51.68 -17.38 3.03
C VAL A 565 51.64 -18.69 2.26
N ILE A 566 52.75 -19.00 1.60
CA ILE A 566 52.91 -20.16 0.70
C ILE A 566 53.85 -21.16 1.36
N ASP A 567 53.37 -22.35 1.63
CA ASP A 567 54.15 -23.45 2.19
C ASP A 567 54.24 -24.62 1.22
N THR A 568 55.34 -25.37 1.25
CA THR A 568 55.52 -26.63 0.49
C THR A 568 55.28 -27.86 1.38
N GLY A 569 54.38 -27.74 2.36
CA GLY A 569 54.08 -28.77 3.35
C GLY A 569 53.19 -29.89 2.82
N ILE A 570 52.52 -30.58 3.75
CA ILE A 570 51.67 -31.76 3.45
C ILE A 570 50.42 -31.44 2.61
N GLY A 571 50.05 -30.16 2.47
CA GLY A 571 48.83 -29.74 1.81
C GLY A 571 47.54 -30.19 2.52
N ILE A 572 46.39 -29.80 1.97
CA ILE A 572 45.06 -30.01 2.56
C ILE A 572 44.14 -30.67 1.55
N GLU A 573 43.43 -31.71 1.97
CA GLU A 573 42.46 -32.44 1.16
C GLU A 573 41.28 -31.54 0.72
N LEU A 574 40.85 -31.69 -0.53
CA LEU A 574 39.77 -30.88 -1.13
C LEU A 574 38.45 -30.92 -0.33
N ALA A 575 38.17 -32.04 0.34
CA ALA A 575 36.97 -32.20 1.17
C ALA A 575 37.02 -31.34 2.46
N ASP A 576 38.22 -31.09 3.00
CA ASP A 576 38.40 -30.37 4.26
C ASP A 576 38.48 -28.84 4.05
N GLN A 577 38.86 -28.38 2.85
CA GLN A 577 39.07 -26.96 2.54
C GLN A 577 37.87 -26.04 2.85
N PRO A 578 36.61 -26.39 2.54
CA PRO A 578 35.45 -25.55 2.86
C PRO A 578 35.22 -25.36 4.37
N HIS A 579 35.65 -26.32 5.18
CA HIS A 579 35.38 -26.37 6.62
C HIS A 579 36.56 -25.85 7.46
N LEU A 580 37.68 -25.45 6.86
CA LEU A 580 38.88 -24.97 7.58
C LEU A 580 38.65 -23.71 8.43
N PHE A 581 37.68 -22.88 8.03
CA PHE A 581 37.36 -21.63 8.73
C PHE A 581 36.21 -21.78 9.74
N GLU A 582 35.62 -22.98 9.85
CA GLU A 582 34.61 -23.27 10.88
C GLU A 582 35.28 -23.45 12.26
N PRO A 583 34.66 -22.95 13.35
CA PRO A 583 35.20 -23.13 14.69
C PRO A 583 35.34 -24.61 15.06
N PHE A 584 36.44 -24.97 15.72
CA PHE A 584 36.75 -26.35 16.16
C PHE A 584 36.98 -27.36 15.03
N SER A 585 37.13 -26.89 13.79
CA SER A 585 37.47 -27.74 12.66
C SER A 585 38.96 -28.12 12.72
N ILE A 586 39.25 -29.43 12.74
CA ILE A 586 40.60 -29.99 12.67
C ILE A 586 40.59 -30.97 11.49
N SER A 587 41.27 -30.65 10.39
CA SER A 587 41.36 -31.50 9.19
C SER A 587 41.94 -32.88 9.54
N SER A 588 41.31 -33.96 9.05
CA SER A 588 41.65 -35.40 9.15
C SER A 588 42.20 -35.99 10.48
N ALA A 589 41.90 -37.27 10.74
CA ALA A 589 42.41 -38.01 11.92
C ALA A 589 43.95 -38.09 12.00
N ARG A 590 44.66 -37.94 10.88
CA ARG A 590 46.12 -37.99 10.79
C ARG A 590 46.78 -36.70 11.30
N THR A 591 46.21 -35.55 10.96
CA THR A 591 46.70 -34.23 11.42
C THR A 591 46.40 -33.99 12.89
N ALA A 592 45.24 -34.47 13.38
CA ALA A 592 44.86 -34.40 14.79
C ALA A 592 45.81 -35.22 15.70
N ALA A 593 46.27 -36.38 15.24
CA ALA A 593 47.14 -37.29 15.99
C ALA A 593 48.62 -36.86 16.00
N GLU A 594 49.15 -36.30 14.90
CA GLU A 594 50.58 -35.90 14.82
C GLU A 594 50.86 -34.47 15.33
N PHE A 595 49.91 -33.53 15.21
CA PHE A 595 50.23 -32.10 15.33
C PHE A 595 49.41 -31.30 16.35
N GLY A 596 48.25 -31.80 16.79
CA GLY A 596 47.38 -31.19 17.81
C GLY A 596 46.91 -29.75 17.54
N GLY A 597 45.85 -29.25 18.20
CA GLY A 597 45.41 -27.86 18.06
C GLY A 597 43.95 -27.64 18.47
N THR A 598 43.56 -26.39 18.75
CA THR A 598 42.20 -26.04 19.19
C THR A 598 41.19 -25.96 18.04
N GLY A 599 41.65 -25.86 16.79
CA GLY A 599 40.79 -25.58 15.64
C GLY A 599 40.17 -24.17 15.64
N LEU A 600 40.64 -23.26 16.51
CA LEU A 600 40.10 -21.90 16.65
C LEU A 600 40.92 -20.83 15.94
N GLY A 601 42.21 -21.07 15.69
CA GLY A 601 43.10 -20.05 15.13
C GLY A 601 42.66 -19.55 13.75
N LEU A 602 42.33 -20.45 12.83
CA LEU A 602 41.89 -20.10 11.47
C LEU A 602 40.49 -19.46 11.46
N SER A 603 39.55 -19.92 12.30
CA SER A 603 38.22 -19.31 12.41
C SER A 603 38.28 -17.90 13.00
N ILE A 604 39.16 -17.65 13.98
CA ILE A 604 39.44 -16.31 14.51
C ILE A 604 40.08 -15.43 13.44
N SER A 605 41.07 -15.96 12.71
CA SER A 605 41.76 -15.23 11.63
C SER A 605 40.80 -14.81 10.52
N TYR A 606 39.91 -15.72 10.12
CA TYR A 606 38.86 -15.46 9.13
C TYR A 606 37.87 -14.38 9.61
N SER A 607 37.44 -14.48 10.87
CA SER A 607 36.52 -13.51 11.48
C SER A 607 37.13 -12.12 11.61
N LEU A 608 38.41 -12.03 12.01
CA LEU A 608 39.15 -10.78 12.08
C LEU A 608 39.34 -10.16 10.70
N ALA A 609 39.70 -10.95 9.69
CA ALA A 609 39.84 -10.47 8.32
C ALA A 609 38.52 -9.87 7.79
N LYS A 610 37.38 -10.50 8.08
CA LYS A 610 36.05 -9.97 7.74
C LYS A 610 35.71 -8.69 8.49
N LEU A 611 36.02 -8.63 9.79
CA LEU A 611 35.78 -7.46 10.64
C LEU A 611 36.62 -6.25 10.18
N MET A 612 37.83 -6.50 9.69
CA MET A 612 38.71 -5.51 9.04
C MET A 612 38.30 -5.18 7.58
N GLY A 613 37.15 -5.66 7.10
CA GLY A 613 36.62 -5.35 5.77
C GLY A 613 37.24 -6.13 4.61
N GLY A 614 38.00 -7.19 4.90
CA GLY A 614 38.72 -7.98 3.89
C GLY A 614 38.24 -9.43 3.75
N SER A 615 39.14 -10.28 3.24
CA SER A 615 38.90 -11.71 3.02
C SER A 615 40.14 -12.54 3.27
N LEU A 616 39.94 -13.76 3.79
CA LEU A 616 40.98 -14.79 3.92
C LEU A 616 40.52 -16.03 3.12
N SER A 617 41.37 -16.53 2.23
CA SER A 617 41.12 -17.72 1.41
C SER A 617 42.32 -18.66 1.40
N VAL A 618 42.11 -19.89 0.93
CA VAL A 618 43.15 -20.92 0.84
C VAL A 618 43.06 -21.67 -0.49
N GLU A 619 44.21 -21.94 -1.07
CA GLU A 619 44.39 -22.84 -2.21
C GLU A 619 45.42 -23.89 -1.81
N SER A 620 45.08 -25.18 -1.90
CA SER A 620 45.96 -26.25 -1.42
C SER A 620 45.74 -27.55 -2.18
N ALA A 621 46.77 -28.37 -2.27
CA ALA A 621 46.71 -29.73 -2.80
C ALA A 621 47.62 -30.65 -1.97
N VAL A 622 47.16 -31.88 -1.74
CA VAL A 622 47.88 -32.88 -0.93
C VAL A 622 49.29 -33.10 -1.50
N ASP A 623 50.29 -33.07 -0.61
CA ASP A 623 51.73 -33.17 -0.88
C ASP A 623 52.32 -32.10 -1.82
N GLN A 624 51.57 -31.04 -2.14
CA GLN A 624 52.05 -29.89 -2.92
C GLN A 624 52.12 -28.59 -2.10
N GLY A 625 51.63 -28.62 -0.85
CA GLY A 625 51.63 -27.47 0.05
C GLY A 625 50.34 -26.64 0.00
N SER A 626 50.36 -25.46 0.62
CA SER A 626 49.18 -24.58 0.74
C SER A 626 49.55 -23.12 0.53
N THR A 627 48.60 -22.36 0.00
CA THR A 627 48.68 -20.91 -0.16
C THR A 627 47.50 -20.27 0.56
N PHE A 628 47.76 -19.57 1.66
CA PHE A 628 46.77 -18.77 2.36
C PHE A 628 46.86 -17.32 1.90
N THR A 629 45.76 -16.74 1.43
CA THR A 629 45.71 -15.38 0.89
C THR A 629 44.81 -14.49 1.74
N LEU A 630 45.39 -13.48 2.38
CA LEU A 630 44.70 -12.44 3.14
C LEU A 630 44.67 -11.15 2.33
N LYS A 631 43.48 -10.61 2.05
CA LYS A 631 43.28 -9.33 1.34
C LYS A 631 42.61 -8.35 2.28
N LEU A 632 43.22 -7.19 2.53
CA LEU A 632 42.70 -6.16 3.44
C LEU A 632 42.70 -4.79 2.78
N PRO A 633 41.58 -4.04 2.83
CA PRO A 633 41.57 -2.63 2.47
C PRO A 633 42.19 -1.81 3.60
N MET A 634 43.27 -1.09 3.34
CA MET A 634 43.95 -0.25 4.33
C MET A 634 44.15 1.16 3.79
N ALA A 635 43.95 2.16 4.65
CA ALA A 635 44.21 3.54 4.29
C ALA A 635 45.71 3.84 4.38
N ILE A 636 46.19 4.76 3.55
CA ILE A 636 47.57 5.26 3.60
C ILE A 636 47.62 6.59 4.36
N SER A 637 48.68 6.80 5.13
CA SER A 637 49.01 8.12 5.70
C SER A 637 50.14 8.76 4.88
N THR A 638 49.99 10.04 4.55
CA THR A 638 50.96 10.80 3.73
C THR A 638 51.84 11.74 4.54
N GLU A 639 51.60 11.89 5.85
CA GLU A 639 52.33 12.82 6.69
C GLU A 639 53.27 12.10 7.66
N LYS A 640 54.57 12.44 7.59
CA LYS A 640 55.49 12.25 8.71
C LYS A 640 54.98 13.08 9.90
N SER A 641 54.15 12.48 10.75
CA SER A 641 54.11 12.92 12.14
C SER A 641 55.39 12.41 12.80
N ALA A 642 56.36 13.32 12.96
CA ALA A 642 57.61 13.09 13.68
C ALA A 642 57.31 12.41 15.02
N THR A 643 57.86 11.23 15.29
CA THR A 643 59.17 11.11 15.94
C THR A 643 59.85 9.77 15.58
N ASN A 644 60.65 9.77 14.51
CA ASN A 644 61.75 8.82 14.39
C ASN A 644 62.93 9.39 15.17
N VAL A 645 63.10 8.98 16.43
CA VAL A 645 64.41 9.04 17.07
C VAL A 645 65.25 7.95 16.40
N LYS A 646 66.20 8.39 15.57
CA LYS A 646 67.21 7.52 14.97
C LYS A 646 67.97 6.77 16.06
N GLU A 647 68.03 5.45 15.93
CA GLU A 647 69.02 4.58 16.57
C GLU A 647 70.42 4.95 16.10
N ASP A 648 71.09 5.85 16.83
CA ASP A 648 72.54 5.81 17.09
C ASP A 648 72.96 6.88 18.14
N GLN A 649 72.18 7.04 19.21
CA GLN A 649 72.52 7.95 20.30
C GLN A 649 73.02 7.15 21.48
N THR A 650 74.27 7.38 21.87
CA THR A 650 74.74 7.15 23.23
C THR A 650 73.74 7.83 24.17
N LEU A 651 72.95 7.03 24.89
CA LEU A 651 71.94 7.52 25.81
C LEU A 651 72.63 8.43 26.86
N PRO A 652 72.12 9.64 27.10
CA PRO A 652 72.76 10.58 28.01
C PRO A 652 72.65 10.09 29.45
N PHE A 653 73.75 10.15 30.20
CA PHE A 653 73.70 9.96 31.65
C PHE A 653 73.00 11.15 32.30
N ILE A 654 71.92 10.88 33.03
CA ILE A 654 71.05 11.89 33.64
C ILE A 654 71.44 12.03 35.12
N LYS A 655 71.92 13.22 35.50
CA LYS A 655 72.29 13.51 36.89
C LYS A 655 71.05 13.84 37.74
N ALA A 656 70.27 12.82 38.08
CA ALA A 656 69.02 12.96 38.83
C ALA A 656 68.76 11.77 39.77
N THR A 657 68.02 12.05 40.85
CA THR A 657 67.47 11.03 41.75
C THR A 657 66.05 10.69 41.32
N VAL A 658 65.83 9.46 40.86
CA VAL A 658 64.52 8.97 40.39
C VAL A 658 63.91 8.04 41.44
N LEU A 659 62.72 8.38 41.92
CA LEU A 659 61.91 7.51 42.79
C LEU A 659 60.98 6.66 41.93
N ILE A 660 60.98 5.35 42.15
CA ILE A 660 60.14 4.38 41.43
C ILE A 660 59.22 3.70 42.43
N ALA A 661 57.94 4.01 42.37
CA ALA A 661 56.90 3.36 43.15
C ALA A 661 56.27 2.23 42.34
N GLU A 662 56.63 0.99 42.68
CA GLU A 662 56.28 -0.24 41.99
C GLU A 662 56.20 -1.37 43.02
N ASP A 663 55.11 -2.13 43.04
CA ASP A 663 54.88 -3.15 44.07
C ASP A 663 55.40 -4.55 43.70
N GLN A 664 55.72 -4.78 42.42
CA GLN A 664 56.23 -6.06 41.93
C GLN A 664 57.77 -6.06 41.88
N PRO A 665 58.46 -6.95 42.64
CA PRO A 665 59.92 -7.04 42.63
C PRO A 665 60.53 -7.30 41.25
N GLU A 666 59.82 -8.02 40.38
CA GLU A 666 60.26 -8.32 39.01
C GLU A 666 60.34 -7.03 38.16
N ASN A 667 59.37 -6.14 38.32
CA ASN A 667 59.36 -4.84 37.64
C ASN A 667 60.41 -3.90 38.23
N GLN A 668 60.60 -3.89 39.56
CA GLN A 668 61.67 -3.12 40.20
C GLN A 668 63.05 -3.56 39.67
N PHE A 669 63.30 -4.86 39.59
CA PHE A 669 64.55 -5.41 39.02
C PHE A 669 64.74 -4.98 37.55
N LEU A 670 63.68 -4.98 36.75
CA LEU A 670 63.72 -4.50 35.37
C LEU A 670 64.09 -3.01 35.28
N PHE A 671 63.45 -2.16 36.09
CA PHE A 671 63.74 -0.73 36.13
C PHE A 671 65.18 -0.44 36.62
N GLU A 672 65.65 -1.19 37.61
CA GLU A 672 67.04 -1.11 38.06
C GLU A 672 67.99 -1.41 36.90
N ARG A 673 67.77 -2.51 36.16
CA ARG A 673 68.59 -2.87 35.00
C ARG A 673 68.53 -1.86 33.85
N TYR A 674 67.40 -1.21 33.65
CA TYR A 674 67.25 -0.19 32.61
C TYR A 674 67.98 1.10 32.95
N LEU A 675 67.99 1.50 34.23
CA LEU A 675 68.42 2.84 34.64
C LEU A 675 69.78 2.88 35.36
N LYS A 676 70.33 1.74 35.81
CA LYS A 676 71.58 1.65 36.60
C LYS A 676 72.76 2.46 36.06
N ASP A 677 72.92 2.49 34.74
CA ASP A 677 74.03 3.19 34.06
C ASP A 677 73.59 4.51 33.39
N GLN A 678 72.36 4.95 33.64
CA GLN A 678 71.69 6.03 32.90
C GLN A 678 71.15 7.14 33.82
N VAL A 679 70.97 6.88 35.12
CA VAL A 679 70.59 7.88 36.12
C VAL A 679 71.52 7.83 37.34
N GLN A 680 71.67 8.93 38.07
CA GLN A 680 72.60 9.01 39.21
C GLN A 680 72.18 8.15 40.40
N THR A 681 70.90 8.16 40.77
CA THR A 681 70.40 7.43 41.93
C THR A 681 68.97 6.97 41.67
N ILE A 682 68.70 5.70 42.01
CA ILE A 682 67.37 5.10 41.92
C ILE A 682 66.96 4.77 43.36
N ILE A 683 65.75 5.19 43.73
CA ILE A 683 65.14 4.83 45.02
C ILE A 683 63.84 4.10 44.70
N PHE A 684 63.62 2.95 45.34
CA PHE A 684 62.40 2.17 45.16
C PHE A 684 61.45 2.37 46.34
N ALA A 685 60.16 2.42 46.02
CA ALA A 685 59.06 2.33 46.98
C ALA A 685 58.15 1.16 46.59
N ASN A 686 57.74 0.34 47.55
CA ASN A 686 56.94 -0.85 47.31
C ASN A 686 55.43 -0.56 47.26
N ASN A 687 55.04 0.70 47.51
CA ASN A 687 53.65 1.18 47.47
C ASN A 687 53.61 2.71 47.51
N GLY A 688 52.41 3.29 47.34
CA GLY A 688 52.22 4.74 47.37
C GLY A 688 52.56 5.39 48.71
N GLN A 689 52.32 4.72 49.85
CA GLN A 689 52.63 5.27 51.18
C GLN A 689 54.13 5.42 51.39
N GLU A 690 54.91 4.41 51.01
CA GLU A 690 56.37 4.45 51.06
C GLU A 690 56.92 5.53 50.12
N ALA A 691 56.31 5.70 48.94
CA ALA A 691 56.70 6.76 48.01
C ALA A 691 56.50 8.16 48.62
N ILE A 692 55.39 8.39 49.33
CA ILE A 692 55.14 9.64 50.06
C ILE A 692 56.17 9.87 51.17
N GLU A 693 56.50 8.85 51.97
CA GLU A 693 57.47 8.98 53.06
C GLU A 693 58.90 9.23 52.55
N ILE A 694 59.28 8.59 51.45
CA ILE A 694 60.57 8.85 50.78
C ILE A 694 60.59 10.27 50.21
N PHE A 695 59.50 10.72 49.58
CA PHE A 695 59.39 12.09 49.06
C PHE A 695 59.57 13.16 50.15
N LYS A 696 59.08 12.93 51.38
CA LYS A 696 59.28 13.85 52.52
C LYS A 696 60.72 13.93 53.01
N THR A 697 61.48 12.84 52.89
CA THR A 697 62.77 12.67 53.56
C THR A 697 63.97 12.77 52.62
N SER A 698 63.74 12.65 51.31
CA SER A 698 64.78 12.57 50.28
C SER A 698 64.56 13.63 49.20
N GLN A 699 65.64 14.13 48.62
CA GLN A 699 65.57 15.05 47.49
C GLN A 699 65.37 14.25 46.19
N ILE A 700 64.14 14.26 45.67
CA ILE A 700 63.74 13.54 44.47
C ILE A 700 63.60 14.53 43.30
N ASP A 701 64.08 14.15 42.12
CA ASP A 701 63.96 14.98 40.91
C ASP A 701 62.81 14.54 40.00
N LEU A 702 62.43 13.25 40.03
CA LEU A 702 61.34 12.69 39.24
C LEU A 702 60.77 11.43 39.91
N ILE A 703 59.46 11.23 39.80
CA ILE A 703 58.78 10.03 40.29
C ILE A 703 58.18 9.24 39.13
N LEU A 704 58.47 7.94 39.07
CA LEU A 704 57.74 6.96 38.28
C LEU A 704 56.77 6.24 39.21
N MET A 705 55.47 6.32 38.94
CA MET A 705 54.43 5.88 39.88
C MET A 705 53.48 4.89 39.21
N ASP A 706 53.45 3.63 39.67
CA ASP A 706 52.40 2.71 39.28
C ASP A 706 51.03 3.19 39.81
N ILE A 707 50.01 3.08 38.96
CA ILE A 707 48.65 3.45 39.32
C ILE A 707 48.02 2.45 40.29
N ARG A 708 48.32 1.17 40.15
CA ARG A 708 47.70 0.11 40.95
C ARG A 708 48.72 -0.53 41.88
N MET A 709 48.84 0.04 43.08
CA MET A 709 49.68 -0.48 44.16
C MET A 709 48.84 -0.76 45.42
N PRO A 710 49.28 -1.66 46.30
CA PRO A 710 48.64 -1.89 47.61
C PRO A 710 48.85 -0.71 48.56
N VAL A 711 48.09 -0.66 49.65
CA VAL A 711 48.12 0.37 50.71
C VAL A 711 47.58 1.74 50.24
N ILE A 712 48.28 2.40 49.32
CA ILE A 712 47.91 3.67 48.70
C ILE A 712 48.14 3.53 47.20
N ASP A 713 47.11 3.82 46.42
CA ASP A 713 47.19 3.79 44.96
C ASP A 713 47.91 5.03 44.39
N GLY A 714 48.28 4.98 43.11
CA GLY A 714 49.05 6.06 42.49
C GLY A 714 48.32 7.42 42.47
N TYR A 715 46.98 7.43 42.43
CA TYR A 715 46.19 8.66 42.44
C TYR A 715 46.20 9.33 43.82
N GLN A 716 46.03 8.52 44.87
CA GLN A 716 46.09 8.98 46.25
C GLN A 716 47.50 9.49 46.59
N ALA A 717 48.53 8.75 46.18
CA ALA A 717 49.92 9.17 46.35
C ALA A 717 50.22 10.51 45.65
N LEU A 718 49.78 10.66 44.40
CA LEU A 718 49.90 11.92 43.66
C LEU A 718 49.25 13.10 44.40
N SER A 719 48.01 12.90 44.89
CA SER A 719 47.27 13.93 45.59
C SER A 719 47.97 14.37 46.88
N GLU A 720 48.51 13.43 47.65
CA GLU A 720 49.23 13.75 48.89
C GLU A 720 50.56 14.44 48.61
N ILE A 721 51.32 13.98 47.61
CA ILE A 721 52.58 14.62 47.20
C ILE A 721 52.33 16.08 46.76
N HIS A 722 51.33 16.34 45.91
CA HIS A 722 50.96 17.70 45.54
C HIS A 722 50.49 18.55 46.73
N GLN A 723 49.80 17.95 47.70
CA GLN A 723 49.38 18.67 48.92
C GLN A 723 50.60 19.07 49.76
N LEU A 724 51.59 18.18 49.91
CA LEU A 724 52.85 18.46 50.59
C LEU A 724 53.64 19.56 49.88
N GLU A 725 53.76 19.48 48.56
CA GLU A 725 54.40 20.51 47.75
C GLU A 725 53.79 21.89 48.01
N LYS A 726 52.46 21.96 48.11
CA LYS A 726 51.73 23.20 48.38
C LYS A 726 51.86 23.67 49.83
N SER A 727 51.78 22.78 50.81
CA SER A 727 51.85 23.15 52.24
C SER A 727 53.24 23.59 52.65
N GLU A 728 54.27 22.96 52.09
CA GLU A 728 55.68 23.21 52.43
C GLU A 728 56.37 24.18 51.45
N LYS A 729 55.64 24.68 50.44
CA LYS A 729 56.15 25.56 49.37
C LYS A 729 57.35 24.96 48.62
N LEU A 730 57.30 23.65 48.37
CA LEU A 730 58.31 22.95 47.58
C LEU A 730 58.09 23.22 46.09
N THR A 731 59.15 23.04 45.30
CA THR A 731 59.04 23.09 43.84
C THR A 731 58.40 21.80 43.35
N SER A 732 57.41 21.90 42.46
CA SER A 732 56.72 20.73 41.95
C SER A 732 57.64 19.89 41.07
N ILE A 733 57.68 18.58 41.30
CA ILE A 733 58.50 17.63 40.53
C ILE A 733 57.64 16.81 39.56
N PRO A 734 58.20 16.37 38.41
CA PRO A 734 57.47 15.54 37.46
C PRO A 734 57.13 14.16 38.03
N ILE A 735 55.86 13.76 37.90
CA ILE A 735 55.34 12.45 38.32
C ILE A 735 54.74 11.76 37.09
N LEU A 736 55.35 10.67 36.65
CA LEU A 736 54.97 9.93 35.46
C LEU A 736 54.20 8.66 35.86
N ALA A 737 53.00 8.50 35.31
CA ALA A 737 52.15 7.34 35.57
C ALA A 737 52.66 6.10 34.80
N LEU A 738 52.72 4.96 35.47
CA LEU A 738 52.94 3.64 34.85
C LEU A 738 51.60 2.88 34.83
N THR A 739 51.03 2.63 33.63
CA THR A 739 49.74 1.93 33.50
C THR A 739 49.81 0.73 32.55
N ALA A 740 48.96 -0.28 32.77
CA ALA A 740 48.83 -1.46 31.92
C ALA A 740 47.90 -1.26 30.70
N HIS A 741 47.08 -0.19 30.69
CA HIS A 741 46.12 0.09 29.61
C HIS A 741 46.24 1.55 29.16
N ALA A 742 46.15 1.77 27.86
CA ALA A 742 46.35 3.08 27.23
C ALA A 742 45.08 3.56 26.51
N LEU A 743 43.90 3.21 27.02
CA LEU A 743 42.64 3.70 26.46
C LEU A 743 42.61 5.22 26.57
N ASP A 744 42.11 5.93 25.56
CA ASP A 744 42.09 7.40 25.54
C ASP A 744 41.37 7.98 26.77
N SER A 745 40.31 7.32 27.24
CA SER A 745 39.58 7.71 28.45
C SER A 745 40.38 7.54 29.75
N GLU A 746 41.34 6.63 29.81
CA GLU A 746 42.24 6.45 30.95
C GLU A 746 43.39 7.48 30.90
N ARG A 747 43.90 7.77 29.70
CA ARG A 747 44.90 8.83 29.50
C ARG A 747 44.37 10.22 29.87
N GLU A 748 43.13 10.54 29.52
CA GLU A 748 42.48 11.80 29.94
C GLU A 748 42.37 11.87 31.46
N ARG A 749 41.90 10.82 32.12
CA ARG A 749 41.78 10.78 33.59
C ARG A 749 43.10 10.96 34.32
N LEU A 750 44.18 10.34 33.82
CA LEU A 750 45.51 10.48 34.39
C LEU A 750 46.06 11.90 34.24
N LYS A 751 45.84 12.53 33.08
CA LYS A 751 46.20 13.95 32.88
C LYS A 751 45.39 14.87 33.78
N ASP A 752 44.07 14.67 33.88
CA ASP A 752 43.17 15.45 34.72
C ASP A 752 43.53 15.34 36.22
N ALA A 753 44.04 14.18 36.65
CA ALA A 753 44.53 13.96 38.01
C ALA A 753 45.82 14.72 38.33
N GLY A 754 46.58 15.14 37.31
CA GLY A 754 47.80 15.92 37.45
C GLY A 754 49.11 15.16 37.22
N PHE A 755 49.07 13.96 36.62
CA PHE A 755 50.30 13.28 36.18
C PHE A 755 50.97 14.04 35.03
N THR A 756 52.29 14.17 35.08
CA THR A 756 53.08 14.94 34.11
C THR A 756 53.22 14.23 32.77
N ASP A 757 53.35 12.90 32.78
CA ASP A 757 53.39 12.07 31.58
C ASP A 757 52.92 10.65 31.90
N ILE A 758 52.70 9.84 30.86
CA ILE A 758 52.16 8.47 31.00
C ILE A 758 53.02 7.49 30.21
N LEU A 759 53.47 6.43 30.87
CA LEU A 759 54.19 5.30 30.28
C LEU A 759 53.35 4.02 30.39
N THR A 760 53.21 3.32 29.27
CA THR A 760 52.38 2.11 29.17
C THR A 760 53.24 0.85 29.29
N LYS A 761 52.88 -0.06 30.20
CA LYS A 761 53.54 -1.35 30.36
C LYS A 761 53.12 -2.31 29.24
N PRO A 762 54.03 -3.09 28.62
CA PRO A 762 55.47 -3.19 28.93
C PRO A 762 56.28 -2.01 28.40
N ILE A 763 57.14 -1.42 29.24
CA ILE A 763 57.93 -0.23 28.90
C ILE A 763 59.27 -0.67 28.28
N ARG A 764 59.63 -0.09 27.13
CA ARG A 764 60.95 -0.32 26.51
C ARG A 764 62.00 0.57 27.19
N LYS A 765 63.24 0.06 27.31
CA LYS A 765 64.38 0.78 27.92
C LYS A 765 64.58 2.18 27.34
N ILE A 766 64.51 2.33 26.01
CA ILE A 766 64.72 3.62 25.33
C ILE A 766 63.62 4.64 25.68
N ASP A 767 62.35 4.22 25.70
CA ASP A 767 61.21 5.10 25.97
C ASP A 767 61.25 5.62 27.41
N LEU A 768 61.66 4.76 28.35
CA LEU A 768 61.83 5.12 29.75
C LEU A 768 62.90 6.20 29.93
N ILE A 769 64.07 6.03 29.32
CA ILE A 769 65.19 6.97 29.46
C ILE A 769 64.87 8.30 28.79
N LEU A 770 64.26 8.27 27.60
CA LEU A 770 63.84 9.49 26.89
C LEU A 770 62.75 10.25 27.65
N ALA A 771 61.80 9.55 28.28
CA ALA A 771 60.77 10.19 29.10
C ALA A 771 61.37 10.86 30.34
N ILE A 772 62.32 10.22 31.02
CA ILE A 772 63.04 10.81 32.15
C ILE A 772 63.84 12.04 31.70
N ALA A 773 64.60 11.93 30.61
CA ALA A 773 65.40 13.03 30.06
C ALA A 773 64.53 14.24 29.70
N LYS A 774 63.42 14.01 29.00
CA LYS A 774 62.47 15.04 28.56
C LYS A 774 61.97 15.93 29.71
N HIS A 775 61.75 15.36 30.90
CA HIS A 775 61.19 16.09 32.04
C HIS A 775 62.24 16.65 33.01
N LEU A 776 63.53 16.41 32.75
CA LEU A 776 64.64 16.87 33.58
C LEU A 776 65.56 17.88 32.86
N ASP A 777 65.35 18.12 31.56
CA ASP A 777 66.16 18.98 30.68
C ASP A 777 66.12 20.50 31.00
N HIS A 778 65.51 20.89 32.14
CA HIS A 778 65.44 22.26 32.62
C HIS A 778 66.28 22.55 33.88
N LYS A 779 67.10 21.60 34.34
CA LYS A 779 68.11 21.82 35.40
C LYS A 779 69.52 21.58 34.85
N VAL A 780 70.06 22.58 34.13
CA VAL A 780 71.51 22.70 33.88
C VAL A 780 72.02 23.95 34.57
#